data_AF-A0A7C3X9T0-F1
#
_entry.id   AF-A0A7C3X9T0-F1
#
_cell.length_a   1.000
_cell.length_b   1.000
_cell.length_c   1.000
_cell.angle_alpha   90.00
_cell.angle_beta   90.00
_cell.angle_gamma   90.00
#
_symmetry.space_group_name_H-M   'P 1'
#
loop_
_entity.id
_entity.type
_entity.pdbx_description
1 polymer ?
#
loop_
_entity_poly.entity_id
_entity_poly.type
_entity_poly.pdbx_seq_one_letter_code
_entity_poly.pdbx_strand_id
1 'polypeptide(L)'
;SYLGDTVVHWRVKGSPVVFTTTMEQLYHLLPGETVPEPTVRVKYPSGLEMLDRGGNWTEIKRVVKKDRLGKQMVFIATSDGKYCVVTHDHPVITTEEVKPASLVQVGEELETLDMEEGKARGLEEINITHLLEANSTTFKLRFNAQDVLLAHRRLYELVSQSAQSTRTVGKRTAARGREAKGGAVGTSRVVMVEPVEVLDVYIYDVTTESGTLIANGIYSHNCGGHSLDYIKKYGLSLPNITSTSRPAKHPEVLIGHMVKMASTLQSHYAGAIGWEAVNMFFAPYLVGLDYGRIKQLAQMLIYEFNQLAGARGSQVVFTDFNLYWNVPRHFRNTPAIGPGGVYTGKAYKDYEKEAQTFLKALFEVYLEGDAMGKTFVFPKPLLHINEDFFRTEGHEEFLDLACQVAAKQGITYFVFDRGDEVTVSQCCRLKLRLKERDLQDTMTPEKMRFSALQNITINLPRIAYKANGSDEVLFTELQKAMQLVAKAHIQKRDFIASLLDLGVNGPLSVLCDAKDGEPYLRLDRLTYLAGLLGLNEMVQYHTGQQLHESQEALKFGLKVVAYMNLACKELSEKYGINLVLEESPAESSGYRLAKLDMKYYPAQASKVLKGNLETGEYYYTNSVHLNVEADIDYIERVRKQSLFHPLIEAGAICHIWLGENQPDPQSIKNFVIKAFRNTQAAQIAFSPEFTVCNDCRRTNRGLHEHCPDCGSRNVYGITRIVGYFSKITTWNKGKLGELRDR
;
A
#
# COMPACT_ATOMS: atom_id res chain seq x y z
N SER A 1 1.13 -34.59 7.14
CA SER A 1 1.88 -34.13 5.96
C SER A 1 2.30 -32.69 6.17
N TYR A 2 3.56 -32.34 5.95
CA TYR A 2 4.02 -30.96 6.01
C TYR A 2 3.79 -30.28 4.65
N LEU A 3 3.36 -29.01 4.66
CA LEU A 3 3.31 -28.21 3.44
C LEU A 3 4.72 -27.72 3.08
N GLY A 4 4.92 -27.30 1.82
CA GLY A 4 6.23 -26.83 1.33
C GLY A 4 6.79 -25.66 2.15
N ASP A 5 5.92 -24.82 2.68
CA ASP A 5 6.25 -23.66 3.53
C ASP A 5 6.34 -23.99 5.03
N THR A 6 6.11 -25.23 5.44
CA THR A 6 6.24 -25.62 6.86
C THR A 6 7.68 -25.44 7.30
N VAL A 7 7.89 -24.50 8.23
CA VAL A 7 9.20 -24.26 8.84
C VAL A 7 9.57 -25.44 9.72
N VAL A 8 10.76 -25.98 9.50
CA VAL A 8 11.37 -27.05 10.27
C VAL A 8 12.76 -26.63 10.72
N HIS A 9 13.08 -27.03 11.95
CA HIS A 9 14.41 -26.87 12.52
C HIS A 9 15.12 -28.20 12.34
N TRP A 10 16.25 -28.21 11.65
CA TRP A 10 17.07 -29.39 11.44
C TRP A 10 18.53 -29.08 11.69
N ARG A 11 19.33 -30.10 12.02
CA ARG A 11 20.76 -29.95 12.25
C ARG A 11 21.49 -31.17 11.73
N VAL A 12 22.79 -31.01 11.53
CA VAL A 12 23.69 -32.17 11.40
C VAL A 12 23.81 -32.82 12.78
N LYS A 13 23.65 -34.14 12.85
CA LYS A 13 23.72 -34.93 14.08
C LYS A 13 25.02 -34.64 14.82
N GLY A 14 24.92 -34.17 16.07
CA GLY A 14 26.06 -33.77 16.90
C GLY A 14 26.55 -32.32 16.70
N SER A 15 25.99 -31.57 15.75
CA SER A 15 26.27 -30.14 15.59
C SER A 15 25.43 -29.30 16.57
N PRO A 16 25.99 -28.25 17.20
CA PRO A 16 25.21 -27.29 17.96
C PRO A 16 24.46 -26.30 17.05
N VAL A 17 24.77 -26.27 15.76
CA VAL A 17 24.17 -25.34 14.78
C VAL A 17 22.84 -25.91 14.27
N VAL A 18 21.77 -25.17 14.53
CA VAL A 18 20.42 -25.48 14.07
C VAL A 18 20.08 -24.63 12.85
N PHE A 19 19.62 -25.28 11.79
CA PHE A 19 19.15 -24.68 10.56
C PHE A 19 17.63 -24.62 10.56
N THR A 20 17.10 -23.48 10.15
CA THR A 20 15.65 -23.24 10.11
C THR A 20 15.26 -22.93 8.69
N THR A 21 14.56 -23.88 8.08
CA THR A 21 14.21 -23.85 6.66
C THR A 21 12.76 -24.27 6.49
N THR A 22 12.12 -23.90 5.39
CA THR A 22 10.87 -24.57 5.02
C THR A 22 11.16 -26.01 4.59
N MET A 23 10.15 -26.89 4.62
CA MET A 23 10.29 -28.26 4.13
C MET A 23 10.68 -28.33 2.65
N GLU A 24 10.23 -27.37 1.85
CA GLU A 24 10.66 -27.21 0.46
C GLU A 24 12.14 -26.82 0.36
N GLN A 25 12.58 -25.83 1.15
CA GLN A 25 13.98 -25.44 1.21
C GLN A 25 14.88 -26.59 1.67
N LEU A 26 14.50 -27.30 2.75
CA LEU A 26 15.18 -28.51 3.21
C LEU A 26 15.28 -29.52 2.06
N TYR A 27 14.16 -29.82 1.39
CA TYR A 27 14.16 -30.75 0.27
C TYR A 27 15.15 -30.34 -0.84
N HIS A 28 15.22 -29.06 -1.20
CA HIS A 28 16.13 -28.56 -2.23
C HIS A 28 17.61 -28.55 -1.78
N LEU A 29 17.89 -28.39 -0.48
CA LEU A 29 19.24 -28.43 0.08
C LEU A 29 19.83 -29.85 0.16
N LEU A 30 19.00 -30.88 0.20
CA LEU A 30 19.47 -32.26 0.29
C LEU A 30 19.99 -32.79 -1.05
N PRO A 31 21.18 -33.41 -1.09
CA PRO A 31 21.71 -34.02 -2.31
C PRO A 31 21.03 -35.36 -2.61
N GLY A 32 21.06 -35.76 -3.88
CA GLY A 32 20.47 -37.01 -4.36
C GLY A 32 18.95 -36.97 -4.45
N GLU A 33 18.37 -37.75 -5.37
CA GLU A 33 16.92 -37.89 -5.55
C GLU A 33 16.62 -39.23 -6.21
N THR A 34 15.65 -39.96 -5.67
CA THR A 34 15.10 -41.16 -6.29
C THR A 34 13.63 -40.94 -6.64
N VAL A 35 13.19 -41.49 -7.76
CA VAL A 35 11.82 -41.35 -8.25
C VAL A 35 11.18 -42.74 -8.27
N PRO A 36 10.66 -43.25 -7.13
CA PRO A 36 10.06 -44.58 -7.07
C PRO A 36 8.77 -44.69 -7.87
N GLU A 37 8.06 -43.57 -8.09
CA GLU A 37 6.83 -43.48 -8.86
C GLU A 37 6.81 -42.15 -9.63
N PRO A 38 6.07 -42.02 -10.75
CA PRO A 38 6.11 -40.82 -11.60
C PRO A 38 5.84 -39.50 -10.87
N THR A 39 5.04 -39.53 -9.81
CA THR A 39 4.64 -38.35 -9.03
C THR A 39 5.34 -38.26 -7.68
N VAL A 40 6.20 -39.21 -7.32
CA VAL A 40 6.84 -39.26 -5.99
C VAL A 40 8.34 -39.16 -6.15
N ARG A 41 8.94 -38.16 -5.51
CA ARG A 41 10.38 -37.99 -5.42
C ARG A 41 10.82 -38.11 -3.96
N VAL A 42 11.88 -38.87 -3.71
CA VAL A 42 12.37 -39.20 -2.36
C VAL A 42 13.86 -38.90 -2.26
N LYS A 43 14.27 -38.28 -1.15
CA LYS A 43 15.68 -38.07 -0.79
C LYS A 43 15.99 -38.76 0.54
N TYR A 44 17.18 -39.33 0.69
CA TYR A 44 17.61 -40.08 1.87
C TYR A 44 18.84 -39.41 2.51
N PRO A 45 18.64 -38.36 3.33
CA PRO A 45 19.74 -37.71 4.02
C PRO A 45 20.33 -38.64 5.09
N SER A 46 21.66 -38.63 5.25
CA SER A 46 22.36 -39.31 6.33
C SER A 46 22.89 -38.30 7.36
N GLY A 47 22.76 -38.63 8.64
CA GLY A 47 23.33 -37.81 9.72
C GLY A 47 22.63 -36.46 9.96
N LEU A 48 21.35 -36.32 9.60
CA LEU A 48 20.54 -35.14 9.93
C LEU A 48 19.49 -35.46 10.98
N GLU A 49 19.25 -34.53 11.88
CA GLU A 49 18.19 -34.59 12.90
C GLU A 49 17.24 -33.40 12.70
N MET A 50 15.95 -33.61 12.91
CA MET A 50 14.91 -32.58 12.89
C MET A 50 14.28 -32.46 14.27
N LEU A 51 13.99 -31.23 14.69
CA LEU A 51 13.32 -30.97 15.95
C LEU A 51 11.86 -31.40 15.82
N ASP A 52 11.46 -32.38 16.62
CA ASP A 52 10.06 -32.78 16.70
C ASP A 52 9.24 -31.81 17.56
N ARG A 53 7.92 -31.97 17.54
CA ARG A 53 7.00 -31.12 18.30
C ARG A 53 7.15 -31.24 19.82
N GLY A 54 7.82 -32.28 20.31
CA GLY A 54 8.18 -32.45 21.72
C GLY A 54 9.52 -31.83 22.11
N GLY A 55 10.21 -31.17 21.17
CA GLY A 55 11.50 -30.53 21.38
C GLY A 55 12.69 -31.50 21.37
N ASN A 56 12.51 -32.74 20.89
CA ASN A 56 13.61 -33.70 20.75
C ASN A 56 14.15 -33.70 19.32
N TRP A 57 15.46 -33.93 19.19
CA TRP A 57 16.12 -34.09 17.90
C TRP A 57 15.97 -35.53 17.41
N THR A 58 15.25 -35.71 16.31
CA THR A 58 14.93 -37.02 15.74
C THR A 58 15.56 -37.18 14.36
N GLU A 59 16.19 -38.31 14.09
CA GLU A 59 16.92 -38.57 12.84
C GLU A 59 15.99 -38.60 11.60
N ILE A 60 16.34 -37.84 10.57
CA ILE A 60 15.60 -37.75 9.31
C ILE A 60 15.99 -38.93 8.42
N LYS A 61 15.10 -39.91 8.24
CA LYS A 61 15.39 -41.09 7.41
C LYS A 61 15.16 -40.85 5.92
N ARG A 62 14.16 -40.03 5.55
CA ARG A 62 13.83 -39.67 4.16
C ARG A 62 12.98 -38.40 4.10
N VAL A 63 13.07 -37.67 3.00
CA VAL A 63 12.19 -36.52 2.67
C VAL A 63 11.50 -36.80 1.33
N VAL A 64 10.17 -36.64 1.28
CA VAL A 64 9.35 -37.03 0.12
C VAL A 64 8.61 -35.83 -0.45
N LYS A 65 8.73 -35.58 -1.76
CA LYS A 65 7.95 -34.61 -2.54
C LYS A 65 6.96 -35.37 -3.44
N LYS A 66 5.67 -35.07 -3.33
CA LYS A 66 4.62 -35.71 -4.16
C LYS A 66 3.91 -34.66 -5.03
N ASP A 67 3.82 -34.92 -6.33
CA ASP A 67 3.02 -34.16 -7.30
C ASP A 67 1.53 -34.50 -7.13
N ARG A 68 0.65 -33.50 -7.22
CA ARG A 68 -0.76 -33.58 -6.80
C ARG A 68 -1.76 -33.01 -7.81
N LEU A 69 -1.37 -32.82 -9.07
CA LEU A 69 -2.33 -32.51 -10.14
C LEU A 69 -3.43 -33.59 -10.21
N GLY A 70 -4.69 -33.18 -9.96
CA GLY A 70 -5.89 -33.99 -10.25
C GLY A 70 -6.53 -34.79 -9.12
N LYS A 71 -6.19 -34.59 -7.84
CA LYS A 71 -6.83 -35.31 -6.70
C LYS A 71 -7.82 -34.45 -5.92
N GLN A 72 -9.05 -34.97 -5.72
CA GLN A 72 -10.10 -34.36 -4.88
C GLN A 72 -9.70 -34.34 -3.39
N MET A 73 -10.09 -33.30 -2.65
CA MET A 73 -9.78 -33.13 -1.22
C MET A 73 -11.02 -33.41 -0.36
N VAL A 74 -10.79 -33.92 0.84
CA VAL A 74 -11.82 -34.27 1.82
C VAL A 74 -11.48 -33.58 3.14
N PHE A 75 -12.42 -32.78 3.64
CA PHE A 75 -12.37 -32.18 4.98
C PHE A 75 -13.01 -33.15 5.98
N ILE A 76 -12.33 -33.42 7.10
CA ILE A 76 -12.83 -34.27 8.19
C ILE A 76 -12.72 -33.48 9.50
N ALA A 77 -13.81 -33.38 10.26
CA ALA A 77 -13.81 -32.77 11.59
C ALA A 77 -14.35 -33.75 12.64
N THR A 78 -13.82 -33.66 13.87
CA THR A 78 -14.18 -34.52 15.00
C THR A 78 -14.82 -33.73 16.15
N SER A 79 -15.56 -34.44 17.00
CA SER A 79 -16.38 -33.88 18.09
C SER A 79 -15.60 -33.19 19.20
N ASP A 80 -14.29 -33.46 19.30
CA ASP A 80 -13.36 -32.80 20.22
C ASP A 80 -12.79 -31.47 19.67
N GLY A 81 -13.28 -31.02 18.51
CA GLY A 81 -12.90 -29.75 17.89
C GLY A 81 -11.65 -29.82 17.01
N LYS A 82 -11.07 -31.02 16.80
CA LYS A 82 -9.98 -31.22 15.86
C LYS A 82 -10.52 -31.37 14.42
N TYR A 83 -9.74 -30.95 13.43
CA TYR A 83 -10.11 -31.08 12.01
C TYR A 83 -8.87 -31.21 11.11
N CYS A 84 -9.03 -31.83 9.95
CA CYS A 84 -7.98 -31.97 8.94
C CYS A 84 -8.54 -31.94 7.51
N VAL A 85 -7.70 -31.55 6.55
CA VAL A 85 -8.01 -31.60 5.10
C VAL A 85 -6.98 -32.49 4.44
N VAL A 86 -7.44 -33.54 3.77
CA VAL A 86 -6.59 -34.60 3.22
C VAL A 86 -7.03 -34.95 1.80
N THR A 87 -6.17 -35.59 1.01
CA THR A 87 -6.58 -36.11 -0.30
C THR A 87 -7.62 -37.21 -0.12
N HIS A 88 -8.51 -37.39 -1.08
CA HIS A 88 -9.55 -38.42 -1.03
C HIS A 88 -8.99 -39.83 -0.74
N ASP A 89 -7.77 -40.13 -1.18
CA ASP A 89 -7.06 -41.39 -0.97
C ASP A 89 -6.22 -41.47 0.31
N HIS A 90 -6.24 -40.44 1.18
CA HIS A 90 -5.44 -40.42 2.40
C HIS A 90 -5.92 -41.48 3.39
N PRO A 91 -5.06 -42.37 3.93
CA PRO A 91 -5.48 -43.40 4.86
C PRO A 91 -5.83 -42.79 6.22
N VAL A 92 -7.07 -42.98 6.65
CA VAL A 92 -7.61 -42.55 7.94
C VAL A 92 -7.81 -43.79 8.81
N ILE A 93 -7.30 -43.74 10.04
CA ILE A 93 -7.42 -44.83 11.02
C ILE A 93 -8.69 -44.58 11.83
N THR A 94 -9.70 -45.38 11.54
CA THR A 94 -10.91 -45.47 12.36
C THR A 94 -10.72 -46.56 13.41
N THR A 95 -11.59 -46.63 14.40
CA THR A 95 -11.59 -47.71 15.40
C THR A 95 -11.82 -49.10 14.79
N GLU A 96 -12.38 -49.19 13.59
CA GLU A 96 -12.71 -50.45 12.93
C GLU A 96 -11.69 -50.87 11.86
N GLU A 97 -11.18 -49.91 11.08
CA GLU A 97 -10.27 -50.17 9.97
C GLU A 97 -9.46 -48.93 9.54
N VAL A 98 -8.45 -49.15 8.68
CA VAL A 98 -7.76 -48.06 7.96
C VAL A 98 -8.37 -47.94 6.57
N LYS A 99 -9.03 -46.82 6.28
CA LYS A 99 -9.70 -46.59 5.00
C LYS A 99 -9.37 -45.22 4.39
N PRO A 100 -9.44 -45.06 3.06
CA PRO A 100 -9.29 -43.75 2.41
C PRO A 100 -10.25 -42.69 2.95
N ALA A 101 -9.79 -41.44 3.05
CA ALA A 101 -10.54 -40.32 3.59
C ALA A 101 -11.90 -40.09 2.89
N SER A 102 -12.00 -40.38 1.59
CA SER A 102 -13.26 -40.29 0.85
C SER A 102 -14.31 -41.32 1.26
N LEU A 103 -13.93 -42.35 2.01
CA LEU A 103 -14.82 -43.39 2.49
C LEU A 103 -15.19 -43.21 3.97
N VAL A 104 -14.60 -42.23 4.66
CA VAL A 104 -14.94 -41.91 6.05
C VAL A 104 -16.31 -41.23 6.09
N GLN A 105 -17.16 -41.63 7.03
CA GLN A 105 -18.52 -41.10 7.17
C GLN A 105 -18.73 -40.35 8.48
N VAL A 106 -19.66 -39.38 8.48
CA VAL A 106 -20.08 -38.70 9.70
C VAL A 106 -20.66 -39.72 10.68
N GLY A 107 -20.12 -39.76 11.90
CA GLY A 107 -20.49 -40.72 12.94
C GLY A 107 -19.43 -41.77 13.25
N GLU A 108 -18.46 -42.03 12.36
CA GLU A 108 -17.35 -42.97 12.62
C GLU A 108 -16.42 -42.43 13.73
N GLU A 109 -15.77 -43.30 14.50
CA GLU A 109 -14.80 -42.90 15.54
C GLU A 109 -13.37 -43.00 15.02
N LEU A 110 -12.59 -41.92 15.20
CA LEU A 110 -11.18 -41.85 14.85
C LEU A 110 -10.31 -42.06 16.09
N GLU A 111 -9.21 -42.78 15.93
CA GLU A 111 -8.16 -42.81 16.93
C GLU A 111 -7.35 -41.50 16.91
N THR A 112 -7.16 -40.91 18.08
CA THR A 112 -6.43 -39.65 18.30
C THR A 112 -5.33 -39.87 19.34
N LEU A 113 -4.20 -39.18 19.16
CA LEU A 113 -3.05 -39.24 20.07
C LEU A 113 -2.87 -37.87 20.72
N ASP A 114 -2.91 -37.80 22.05
CA ASP A 114 -2.59 -36.60 22.80
C ASP A 114 -1.14 -36.66 23.32
N MET A 115 -0.40 -35.57 23.11
CA MET A 115 1.00 -35.42 23.53
C MET A 115 1.06 -34.43 24.71
N GLU A 116 1.59 -34.85 25.86
CA GLU A 116 1.71 -33.99 27.06
C GLU A 116 2.68 -32.81 26.86
N GLU A 117 2.34 -31.65 27.43
CA GLU A 117 3.13 -30.41 27.35
C GLU A 117 4.42 -30.47 28.20
N GLY A 118 5.58 -30.34 27.55
CA GLY A 118 6.90 -30.32 28.19
C GLY A 118 7.48 -28.91 28.41
N LYS A 119 8.11 -28.70 29.58
CA LYS A 119 8.80 -27.47 30.00
C LYS A 119 9.98 -27.09 29.08
N ALA A 120 10.00 -25.84 28.61
CA ALA A 120 11.04 -25.30 27.72
C ALA A 120 12.44 -25.20 28.36
N ARG A 121 13.48 -25.60 27.61
CA ARG A 121 14.90 -25.30 27.87
C ARG A 121 15.50 -24.59 26.65
N GLY A 122 16.37 -23.60 26.92
CA GLY A 122 16.97 -22.71 25.93
C GLY A 122 17.92 -23.40 24.96
N LEU A 123 17.76 -23.05 23.68
CA LEU A 123 18.67 -23.32 22.57
C LEU A 123 19.01 -21.98 21.91
N GLU A 124 20.28 -21.75 21.56
CA GLU A 124 20.73 -20.62 20.74
C GLU A 124 20.52 -20.94 19.26
N GLU A 125 19.96 -20.00 18.50
CA GLU A 125 19.71 -20.13 17.07
C GLU A 125 20.30 -18.91 16.34
N ILE A 126 21.09 -19.16 15.29
CA ILE A 126 21.67 -18.13 14.41
C ILE A 126 20.84 -18.10 13.12
N ASN A 127 20.15 -16.99 12.87
CA ASN A 127 19.29 -16.80 11.70
C ASN A 127 20.04 -16.02 10.60
N ILE A 128 20.26 -16.66 9.45
CA ILE A 128 20.90 -16.08 8.26
C ILE A 128 19.91 -15.79 7.11
N THR A 129 18.60 -15.76 7.39
CA THR A 129 17.52 -15.67 6.39
C THR A 129 17.38 -14.26 5.78
N HIS A 130 18.19 -13.29 6.20
CA HIS A 130 18.14 -11.92 5.68
C HIS A 130 18.85 -11.68 4.34
N LEU A 131 19.40 -12.71 3.67
CA LEU A 131 20.29 -12.48 2.51
C LEU A 131 19.73 -12.70 1.11
N LEU A 132 18.55 -13.30 0.86
CA LEU A 132 18.05 -13.39 -0.52
C LEU A 132 16.51 -13.32 -0.63
N GLU A 133 16.09 -12.31 -1.41
CA GLU A 133 14.90 -12.21 -2.27
C GLU A 133 13.51 -12.02 -1.66
N ALA A 134 13.05 -10.76 -1.81
CA ALA A 134 11.66 -10.38 -1.83
C ALA A 134 10.97 -10.95 -3.08
N ASN A 135 10.10 -11.93 -2.90
CA ASN A 135 8.96 -12.13 -3.79
C ASN A 135 7.67 -11.83 -3.04
N SER A 136 6.78 -11.11 -3.70
CA SER A 136 5.54 -10.58 -3.15
C SER A 136 4.56 -11.68 -2.76
N THR A 137 4.48 -12.01 -1.49
CA THR A 137 3.33 -12.72 -0.90
C THR A 137 3.00 -12.10 0.45
N THR A 138 1.76 -11.63 0.57
CA THR A 138 1.17 -10.98 1.73
C THR A 138 1.41 -11.77 3.02
N PHE A 139 2.24 -11.23 3.91
CA PHE A 139 2.32 -11.68 5.30
C PHE A 139 1.04 -11.29 6.07
N LYS A 140 0.50 -12.22 6.86
CA LYS A 140 -0.39 -11.94 8.00
C LYS A 140 0.32 -12.42 9.27
N LEU A 141 0.84 -11.50 10.06
CA LEU A 141 1.31 -11.76 11.43
C LEU A 141 0.31 -11.11 12.39
N ARG A 142 -0.24 -11.88 13.33
CA ARG A 142 -0.92 -11.36 14.52
C ARG A 142 0.06 -11.48 15.68
N PHE A 143 0.60 -10.37 16.15
CA PHE A 143 1.22 -10.30 17.47
C PHE A 143 0.35 -9.40 18.34
N ASN A 144 0.12 -9.82 19.59
CA ASN A 144 -0.46 -8.92 20.57
C ASN A 144 0.63 -7.93 21.05
N ALA A 145 0.23 -6.77 21.56
CA ALA A 145 1.16 -5.73 21.98
C ALA A 145 2.06 -6.15 23.16
N GLN A 146 1.67 -7.16 23.95
CA GLN A 146 2.43 -7.65 25.10
C GLN A 146 3.66 -8.48 24.68
N ASP A 147 3.58 -9.25 23.60
CA ASP A 147 4.69 -10.08 23.11
C ASP A 147 5.83 -9.25 22.52
N VAL A 148 5.51 -8.13 21.88
CA VAL A 148 6.49 -7.17 21.33
C VAL A 148 7.17 -6.38 22.44
N LEU A 149 6.41 -5.94 23.45
CA LEU A 149 6.94 -5.29 24.65
C LEU A 149 7.87 -6.21 25.45
N LEU A 150 7.58 -7.52 25.50
CA LEU A 150 8.39 -8.51 26.22
C LEU A 150 9.69 -8.88 25.46
N ALA A 151 9.62 -8.96 24.13
CA ALA A 151 10.79 -9.20 23.27
C ALA A 151 11.79 -8.03 23.31
N HIS A 152 11.30 -6.80 23.37
CA HIS A 152 12.15 -5.62 23.47
C HIS A 152 12.73 -5.41 24.87
N ARG A 153 11.96 -5.67 25.94
CA ARG A 153 12.47 -5.62 27.32
C ARG A 153 13.64 -6.58 27.55
N ARG A 154 13.59 -7.80 26.96
CA ARG A 154 14.70 -8.77 26.97
C ARG A 154 15.93 -8.29 26.20
N LEU A 155 15.73 -7.54 25.11
CA LEU A 155 16.82 -6.98 24.32
C LEU A 155 17.56 -5.87 25.10
N TYR A 156 16.84 -5.04 25.85
CA TYR A 156 17.41 -3.95 26.67
C TYR A 156 18.19 -4.46 27.88
N GLU A 157 17.76 -5.56 28.50
CA GLU A 157 18.49 -6.27 29.57
C GLU A 157 19.79 -6.91 29.06
N LEU A 158 19.81 -7.42 27.82
CA LEU A 158 21.01 -8.01 27.19
C LEU A 158 22.06 -6.95 26.82
N VAL A 159 21.62 -5.76 26.36
CA VAL A 159 22.55 -4.66 26.01
C VAL A 159 23.18 -4.04 27.25
N SER A 160 22.44 -3.90 28.35
CA SER A 160 22.95 -3.35 29.62
C SER A 160 23.88 -4.29 30.37
N GLN A 161 23.75 -5.62 30.19
CA GLN A 161 24.68 -6.61 30.75
C GLN A 161 26.01 -6.72 29.96
N SER A 162 26.04 -6.32 28.69
CA SER A 162 27.28 -6.31 27.89
C SER A 162 28.30 -5.25 28.34
N ALA A 163 27.89 -4.26 29.14
CA ALA A 163 28.75 -3.20 29.67
C ALA A 163 29.48 -3.57 31.00
N GLN A 164 29.14 -4.70 31.63
CA GLN A 164 29.75 -5.15 32.88
C GLN A 164 29.93 -6.67 32.90
N SER A 165 31.01 -7.19 32.30
CA SER A 165 31.85 -8.25 32.91
C SER A 165 32.88 -8.84 31.93
N THR A 166 34.08 -8.26 31.90
CA THR A 166 35.28 -9.10 31.94
C THR A 166 35.53 -9.50 33.39
N ARG A 167 35.31 -10.79 33.74
CA ARG A 167 36.18 -11.61 34.62
C ARG A 167 35.55 -12.97 34.99
N THR A 168 36.09 -14.00 34.33
CA THR A 168 36.61 -15.29 34.86
C THR A 168 35.84 -16.18 35.86
N VAL A 169 35.48 -17.38 35.35
CA VAL A 169 35.86 -18.77 35.76
C VAL A 169 35.52 -19.31 37.17
N GLY A 170 34.83 -20.47 37.23
CA GLY A 170 35.01 -21.44 38.34
C GLY A 170 33.98 -22.57 38.56
N LYS A 171 34.12 -23.70 37.83
CA LYS A 171 33.93 -25.16 38.16
C LYS A 171 32.80 -25.70 39.10
N ARG A 172 32.12 -26.75 38.54
CA ARG A 172 31.74 -28.12 39.08
C ARG A 172 30.75 -28.18 40.28
N THR A 173 29.80 -29.12 40.47
CA THR A 173 29.57 -30.52 40.02
C THR A 173 28.17 -31.03 40.48
N ALA A 174 27.61 -32.04 39.79
CA ALA A 174 26.77 -33.18 40.30
C ALA A 174 25.36 -32.90 40.93
N ALA A 175 24.31 -33.73 40.85
CA ALA A 175 24.03 -35.04 40.24
C ALA A 175 22.51 -35.39 40.33
N ARG A 176 22.10 -36.36 39.49
CA ARG A 176 21.03 -37.39 39.63
C ARG A 176 19.53 -37.05 39.39
N GLY A 177 18.92 -37.94 38.59
CA GLY A 177 17.50 -38.31 38.66
C GLY A 177 16.86 -38.64 37.30
N ARG A 178 16.67 -39.94 37.00
CA ARG A 178 15.88 -40.47 35.87
C ARG A 178 14.38 -40.41 36.19
N GLU A 179 13.54 -40.20 35.18
CA GLU A 179 12.36 -41.04 34.87
C GLU A 179 11.71 -40.62 33.53
N ALA A 180 11.11 -41.59 32.83
CA ALA A 180 10.38 -41.44 31.57
C ALA A 180 8.91 -41.86 31.79
N LYS A 181 7.96 -41.17 31.15
CA LYS A 181 6.58 -41.64 30.91
C LYS A 181 6.03 -41.07 29.58
N GLY A 182 5.29 -41.90 28.84
CA GLY A 182 4.68 -41.60 27.53
C GLY A 182 3.20 -41.23 27.62
N GLY A 183 2.68 -40.56 26.56
CA GLY A 183 1.31 -40.04 26.45
C GLY A 183 0.26 -41.06 25.98
N ALA A 184 -1.01 -40.79 26.31
CA ALA A 184 -2.16 -41.68 26.11
C ALA A 184 -2.90 -41.46 24.76
N VAL A 185 -3.51 -42.53 24.24
CA VAL A 185 -4.34 -42.58 23.02
C VAL A 185 -5.82 -42.43 23.41
N GLY A 186 -6.62 -41.64 22.68
CA GLY A 186 -8.06 -41.46 22.89
C GLY A 186 -8.86 -41.52 21.57
N THR A 187 -10.19 -41.72 21.61
CA THR A 187 -11.04 -41.73 20.39
C THR A 187 -11.91 -40.48 20.28
N SER A 188 -12.26 -40.06 19.06
CA SER A 188 -13.15 -38.92 18.81
C SER A 188 -14.04 -39.12 17.59
N ARG A 189 -15.31 -38.73 17.70
CA ARG A 189 -16.32 -39.02 16.67
C ARG A 189 -16.27 -38.02 15.53
N VAL A 190 -16.31 -38.47 14.28
CA VAL A 190 -16.41 -37.62 13.10
C VAL A 190 -17.77 -36.92 13.08
N VAL A 191 -17.75 -35.60 13.00
CA VAL A 191 -18.95 -34.74 12.96
C VAL A 191 -19.17 -34.10 11.59
N MET A 192 -18.17 -34.11 10.71
CA MET A 192 -18.28 -33.58 9.36
C MET A 192 -17.30 -34.29 8.42
N VAL A 193 -17.78 -34.67 7.24
CA VAL A 193 -16.95 -35.12 6.11
C VAL A 193 -17.51 -34.47 4.84
N GLU A 194 -16.74 -33.58 4.22
CA GLU A 194 -17.19 -32.87 3.00
C GLU A 194 -16.12 -32.86 1.90
N PRO A 195 -16.49 -33.13 0.64
CA PRO A 195 -15.60 -32.92 -0.50
C PRO A 195 -15.40 -31.42 -0.70
N VAL A 196 -14.14 -30.98 -0.84
CA VAL A 196 -13.79 -29.57 -1.02
C VAL A 196 -13.16 -29.37 -2.39
N GLU A 197 -13.74 -28.48 -3.21
CA GLU A 197 -13.10 -28.01 -4.44
C GLU A 197 -12.06 -26.93 -4.12
N VAL A 198 -10.81 -27.21 -4.47
CA VAL A 198 -9.67 -26.33 -4.24
C VAL A 198 -9.15 -25.90 -5.60
N LEU A 199 -9.40 -24.64 -5.99
CA LEU A 199 -9.10 -24.11 -7.35
C LEU A 199 -7.68 -23.56 -7.53
N ASP A 200 -6.77 -23.71 -6.55
CA ASP A 200 -5.35 -23.35 -6.67
C ASP A 200 -4.45 -24.31 -5.89
N VAL A 201 -3.19 -24.46 -6.32
CA VAL A 201 -2.27 -25.55 -5.91
C VAL A 201 -1.76 -25.46 -4.45
N TYR A 202 -1.95 -24.34 -3.72
CA TYR A 202 -1.71 -24.20 -2.26
C TYR A 202 -2.60 -23.09 -1.61
N ILE A 203 -3.06 -23.26 -0.34
CA ILE A 203 -3.90 -22.27 0.40
C ILE A 203 -3.54 -22.16 1.91
N TYR A 204 -3.60 -20.93 2.46
CA TYR A 204 -3.99 -20.59 3.85
C TYR A 204 -4.83 -19.28 3.94
N ASP A 205 -5.69 -19.14 4.96
CA ASP A 205 -6.78 -18.13 5.09
C ASP A 205 -6.82 -17.40 6.46
N VAL A 206 -7.57 -16.27 6.53
CA VAL A 206 -8.15 -15.68 7.76
C VAL A 206 -9.59 -15.26 7.45
N THR A 207 -10.55 -15.86 8.15
CA THR A 207 -11.96 -15.45 8.14
C THR A 207 -12.26 -14.50 9.29
N THR A 208 -12.95 -13.40 8.97
CA THR A 208 -13.82 -12.69 9.92
C THR A 208 -15.22 -12.79 9.34
N GLU A 209 -16.27 -12.83 10.18
CA GLU A 209 -17.66 -13.06 9.75
C GLU A 209 -18.21 -12.06 8.71
N SER A 210 -17.51 -10.95 8.42
CA SER A 210 -18.03 -9.91 7.53
C SER A 210 -17.51 -9.95 6.09
N GLY A 211 -16.28 -10.43 5.84
CA GLY A 211 -15.66 -10.34 4.50
C GLY A 211 -15.64 -8.93 3.89
N THR A 212 -15.87 -7.86 4.66
CA THR A 212 -16.16 -6.51 4.15
C THR A 212 -14.92 -5.62 4.04
N LEU A 213 -13.79 -5.97 4.67
CA LEU A 213 -12.67 -5.04 4.87
C LEU A 213 -11.34 -5.54 4.28
N ILE A 214 -10.60 -4.60 3.70
CA ILE A 214 -9.18 -4.75 3.30
C ILE A 214 -8.36 -3.80 4.16
N ALA A 215 -7.30 -4.31 4.81
CA ALA A 215 -6.34 -3.52 5.58
C ALA A 215 -4.94 -3.65 4.97
N ASN A 216 -4.26 -2.53 4.75
CA ASN A 216 -2.91 -2.49 4.16
C ASN A 216 -1.81 -2.44 5.24
N GLY A 217 -0.80 -3.30 5.07
CA GLY A 217 0.54 -3.23 5.67
C GLY A 217 0.59 -3.08 7.19
N ILE A 218 0.78 -4.17 7.94
CA ILE A 218 0.75 -4.14 9.41
C ILE A 218 1.88 -3.28 10.02
N TYR A 219 3.09 -3.31 9.44
CA TYR A 219 4.28 -2.61 9.94
C TYR A 219 4.58 -1.27 9.25
N SER A 220 3.91 -0.97 8.14
CA SER A 220 4.23 0.18 7.29
C SER A 220 3.09 1.20 7.36
N HIS A 221 3.45 2.47 7.46
CA HIS A 221 2.52 3.59 7.36
C HIS A 221 1.98 3.67 5.93
N ASN A 222 0.83 4.29 5.69
CA ASN A 222 0.35 4.45 4.33
C ASN A 222 1.25 5.46 3.59
N CYS A 223 0.97 6.74 3.74
CA CYS A 223 1.68 7.79 3.02
C CYS A 223 2.07 8.92 3.96
N GLY A 224 2.98 9.77 3.51
CA GLY A 224 3.47 10.89 4.30
C GLY A 224 3.75 12.12 3.44
N GLY A 225 3.48 13.29 4.02
CA GLY A 225 3.79 14.59 3.46
C GLY A 225 4.96 15.19 4.23
N HIS A 226 5.97 15.60 3.49
CA HIS A 226 7.29 15.93 4.01
C HIS A 226 7.71 17.32 3.54
N SER A 227 8.22 18.10 4.49
CA SER A 227 8.82 19.38 4.19
C SER A 227 10.28 19.25 3.76
N LEU A 228 10.62 19.90 2.65
CA LEU A 228 12.01 20.06 2.20
C LEU A 228 12.88 20.79 3.24
N ASP A 229 12.27 21.66 4.04
CA ASP A 229 12.99 22.47 5.04
C ASP A 229 13.58 21.64 6.18
N TYR A 230 13.01 20.45 6.47
CA TYR A 230 13.58 19.53 7.44
C TYR A 230 15.01 19.11 7.04
N ILE A 231 15.18 18.64 5.79
CA ILE A 231 16.50 18.18 5.31
C ILE A 231 17.44 19.34 4.97
N LYS A 232 16.90 20.54 4.66
CA LYS A 232 17.71 21.76 4.53
C LYS A 232 18.31 22.17 5.87
N LYS A 233 17.52 22.17 6.94
CA LYS A 233 17.96 22.60 8.27
C LYS A 233 18.90 21.60 8.92
N TYR A 234 18.60 20.30 8.82
CA TYR A 234 19.29 19.26 9.58
C TYR A 234 20.25 18.40 8.76
N GLY A 235 20.25 18.50 7.43
CA GLY A 235 20.99 17.59 6.56
C GLY A 235 20.41 16.18 6.60
N LEU A 236 21.27 15.16 6.45
CA LEU A 236 20.87 13.75 6.55
C LEU A 236 21.71 13.03 7.60
N SER A 237 21.04 12.58 8.65
CA SER A 237 21.62 11.78 9.72
C SER A 237 20.62 10.68 10.06
N LEU A 238 20.87 9.46 9.56
CA LEU A 238 19.97 8.33 9.71
C LEU A 238 20.53 7.36 10.76
N PRO A 239 19.74 6.88 11.74
CA PRO A 239 20.24 6.10 12.87
C PRO A 239 21.08 4.87 12.51
N ASN A 240 20.74 4.20 11.40
CA ASN A 240 21.39 2.96 10.96
C ASN A 240 22.52 3.19 9.94
N ILE A 241 22.90 4.46 9.69
CA ILE A 241 23.95 4.82 8.73
C ILE A 241 25.03 5.60 9.48
N THR A 242 26.27 5.09 9.45
CA THR A 242 27.41 5.69 10.17
C THR A 242 27.83 7.04 9.61
N SER A 243 27.56 7.29 8.32
CA SER A 243 27.86 8.55 7.65
C SER A 243 26.72 9.56 7.84
N THR A 244 27.08 10.78 8.24
CA THR A 244 26.15 11.91 8.36
C THR A 244 26.52 13.01 7.36
N SER A 245 25.51 13.56 6.68
CA SER A 245 25.66 14.68 5.74
C SER A 245 25.18 15.98 6.39
N ARG A 246 26.04 17.00 6.42
CA ARG A 246 25.67 18.37 6.84
C ARG A 246 24.64 18.98 5.89
N PRO A 247 23.86 19.99 6.30
CA PRO A 247 23.02 20.79 5.42
C PRO A 247 23.65 21.13 4.06
N ALA A 248 22.88 20.93 2.98
CA ALA A 248 23.35 21.16 1.62
C ALA A 248 23.68 22.65 1.40
N LYS A 249 24.85 22.94 0.81
CA LYS A 249 25.28 24.28 0.39
C LYS A 249 25.03 24.57 -1.10
N HIS A 250 24.78 23.55 -1.89
CA HIS A 250 24.57 23.65 -3.33
C HIS A 250 23.30 22.87 -3.72
N PRO A 251 22.57 23.31 -4.76
CA PRO A 251 21.28 22.72 -5.13
C PRO A 251 21.38 21.24 -5.51
N GLU A 252 22.47 20.80 -6.14
CA GLU A 252 22.69 19.40 -6.54
C GLU A 252 22.80 18.49 -5.31
N VAL A 253 23.46 18.99 -4.26
CA VAL A 253 23.56 18.27 -2.98
C VAL A 253 22.20 18.20 -2.30
N LEU A 254 21.39 19.26 -2.40
CA LEU A 254 20.02 19.25 -1.86
C LEU A 254 19.14 18.23 -2.58
N ILE A 255 19.17 18.17 -3.92
CA ILE A 255 18.51 17.11 -4.71
C ILE A 255 18.99 15.74 -4.23
N GLY A 256 20.31 15.57 -4.10
CA GLY A 256 20.90 14.34 -3.59
C GLY A 256 20.49 13.99 -2.15
N HIS A 257 20.06 14.95 -1.33
CA HIS A 257 19.48 14.69 -0.01
C HIS A 257 18.00 14.29 -0.11
N MET A 258 17.22 14.98 -0.94
CA MET A 258 15.80 14.66 -1.19
C MET A 258 15.64 13.21 -1.63
N VAL A 259 16.43 12.79 -2.61
CA VAL A 259 16.38 11.43 -3.20
C VAL A 259 16.71 10.35 -2.16
N LYS A 260 17.76 10.56 -1.35
CA LYS A 260 18.16 9.62 -0.28
C LYS A 260 17.13 9.55 0.84
N MET A 261 16.53 10.68 1.20
CA MET A 261 15.46 10.73 2.19
C MET A 261 14.22 10.00 1.68
N ALA A 262 13.80 10.24 0.43
CA ALA A 262 12.67 9.55 -0.18
C ALA A 262 12.88 8.03 -0.23
N SER A 263 14.08 7.58 -0.63
CA SER A 263 14.47 6.16 -0.64
C SER A 263 14.40 5.52 0.74
N THR A 264 14.87 6.25 1.77
CA THR A 264 14.81 5.79 3.15
C THR A 264 13.36 5.68 3.64
N LEU A 265 12.56 6.73 3.41
CA LEU A 265 11.15 6.76 3.81
C LEU A 265 10.31 5.68 3.11
N GLN A 266 10.60 5.34 1.86
CA GLN A 266 9.91 4.27 1.14
C GLN A 266 10.00 2.91 1.84
N SER A 267 11.04 2.67 2.64
CA SER A 267 11.14 1.43 3.43
C SER A 267 10.13 1.40 4.58
N HIS A 268 9.67 2.57 5.06
CA HIS A 268 8.77 2.73 6.20
C HIS A 268 7.32 3.08 5.82
N TYR A 269 7.10 3.63 4.63
CA TYR A 269 5.80 3.95 4.06
C TYR A 269 5.42 2.95 2.93
N ALA A 270 4.14 2.63 2.81
CA ALA A 270 3.61 1.69 1.81
C ALA A 270 3.02 2.39 0.58
N GLY A 271 2.63 3.64 0.75
CA GLY A 271 2.11 4.56 -0.26
C GLY A 271 3.10 5.69 -0.55
N ALA A 272 2.59 6.84 -0.98
CA ALA A 272 3.41 7.90 -1.52
C ALA A 272 4.16 8.73 -0.48
N ILE A 273 5.31 9.25 -0.91
CA ILE A 273 6.14 10.24 -0.24
C ILE A 273 5.90 11.57 -0.95
N GLY A 274 5.01 12.39 -0.37
CA GLY A 274 4.69 13.72 -0.86
C GLY A 274 5.69 14.76 -0.37
N TRP A 275 6.08 15.69 -1.24
CA TRP A 275 6.93 16.83 -0.89
C TRP A 275 6.16 18.14 -1.06
N GLU A 276 6.11 18.92 0.01
CA GLU A 276 5.36 20.17 0.04
C GLU A 276 6.14 21.33 -0.56
N ALA A 277 5.45 22.20 -1.30
CA ALA A 277 5.93 23.47 -1.85
C ALA A 277 7.35 23.41 -2.44
N VAL A 278 7.64 22.35 -3.22
CA VAL A 278 9.01 22.02 -3.63
C VAL A 278 9.69 23.17 -4.34
N ASN A 279 9.02 23.80 -5.31
CA ASN A 279 9.63 24.87 -6.09
C ASN A 279 9.92 26.12 -5.25
N MET A 280 9.12 26.39 -4.22
CA MET A 280 9.31 27.51 -3.31
C MET A 280 10.41 27.23 -2.28
N PHE A 281 10.35 26.10 -1.58
CA PHE A 281 11.35 25.75 -0.57
C PHE A 281 12.73 25.53 -1.20
N PHE A 282 12.81 25.16 -2.48
CA PHE A 282 14.08 25.05 -3.21
C PHE A 282 14.62 26.41 -3.67
N ALA A 283 13.76 27.43 -3.86
CA ALA A 283 14.09 28.71 -4.49
C ALA A 283 15.31 29.45 -3.89
N PRO A 284 15.58 29.44 -2.57
CA PRO A 284 16.78 30.08 -2.01
C PRO A 284 18.12 29.53 -2.55
N TYR A 285 18.14 28.33 -3.11
CA TYR A 285 19.33 27.71 -3.71
C TYR A 285 19.56 28.13 -5.17
N LEU A 286 18.63 28.89 -5.76
CA LEU A 286 18.64 29.25 -7.18
C LEU A 286 19.08 30.70 -7.43
N VAL A 287 19.25 31.49 -6.37
CA VAL A 287 19.64 32.91 -6.49
C VAL A 287 20.94 33.06 -7.27
N GLY A 288 20.89 33.89 -8.30
CA GLY A 288 22.06 34.20 -9.15
C GLY A 288 22.42 33.12 -10.18
N LEU A 289 21.65 32.03 -10.28
CA LEU A 289 21.83 31.05 -11.34
C LEU A 289 21.13 31.50 -12.63
N ASP A 290 21.75 31.21 -13.77
CA ASP A 290 21.12 31.40 -15.07
C ASP A 290 20.05 30.32 -15.35
N TYR A 291 19.17 30.60 -16.32
CA TYR A 291 18.07 29.70 -16.66
C TYR A 291 18.54 28.31 -17.12
N GLY A 292 19.66 28.24 -17.85
CA GLY A 292 20.22 26.97 -18.31
C GLY A 292 20.62 26.09 -17.13
N ARG A 293 21.24 26.68 -16.11
CA ARG A 293 21.55 25.95 -14.87
C ARG A 293 20.30 25.52 -14.10
N ILE A 294 19.29 26.39 -13.99
CA ILE A 294 18.02 26.07 -13.33
C ILE A 294 17.31 24.90 -14.04
N LYS A 295 17.28 24.91 -15.38
CA LYS A 295 16.70 23.82 -16.18
C LYS A 295 17.44 22.50 -16.01
N GLN A 296 18.78 22.53 -15.92
CA GLN A 296 19.56 21.33 -15.62
C GLN A 296 19.24 20.75 -14.23
N LEU A 297 19.02 21.61 -13.23
CA LEU A 297 18.61 21.17 -11.88
C LEU A 297 17.21 20.57 -11.88
N ALA A 298 16.28 21.15 -12.63
CA ALA A 298 14.93 20.62 -12.79
C ALA A 298 14.96 19.22 -13.45
N GLN A 299 15.78 19.07 -14.51
CA GLN A 299 16.00 17.78 -15.17
C GLN A 299 16.60 16.75 -14.22
N MET A 300 17.67 17.11 -13.49
CA MET A 300 18.30 16.24 -12.50
C MET A 300 17.29 15.77 -11.46
N LEU A 301 16.49 16.69 -10.90
CA LEU A 301 15.48 16.36 -9.90
C LEU A 301 14.44 15.36 -10.43
N ILE A 302 13.88 15.59 -11.62
CA ILE A 302 12.88 14.68 -12.22
C ILE A 302 13.51 13.31 -12.52
N TYR A 303 14.72 13.28 -13.07
CA TYR A 303 15.35 12.04 -13.52
C TYR A 303 15.74 11.14 -12.34
N GLU A 304 16.33 11.73 -11.29
CA GLU A 304 16.71 11.01 -10.08
C GLU A 304 15.48 10.34 -9.44
N PHE A 305 14.37 11.06 -9.32
CA PHE A 305 13.14 10.52 -8.75
C PHE A 305 12.50 9.43 -9.64
N ASN A 306 12.59 9.52 -10.97
CA ASN A 306 12.10 8.46 -11.88
C ASN A 306 13.00 7.21 -11.89
N GLN A 307 14.26 7.33 -11.49
CA GLN A 307 15.20 6.21 -11.44
C GLN A 307 15.42 5.68 -10.02
N LEU A 308 14.67 6.20 -9.05
CA LEU A 308 14.69 5.75 -7.66
C LEU A 308 13.92 4.42 -7.52
N ALA A 309 14.44 3.37 -8.16
CA ALA A 309 13.87 2.03 -8.22
C ALA A 309 14.62 1.03 -7.32
N GLY A 310 15.47 1.51 -6.41
CA GLY A 310 16.33 0.66 -5.58
C GLY A 310 15.63 -0.13 -4.47
N ALA A 311 14.35 0.15 -4.18
CA ALA A 311 13.63 -0.48 -3.07
C ALA A 311 12.32 -1.14 -3.54
N ARG A 312 11.98 -2.28 -2.91
CA ARG A 312 10.78 -3.11 -3.12
C ARG A 312 10.51 -3.51 -4.58
N GLY A 313 11.28 -4.49 -5.09
CA GLY A 313 10.97 -5.17 -6.35
C GLY A 313 11.15 -4.33 -7.60
N SER A 314 12.11 -3.39 -7.59
CA SER A 314 12.45 -2.51 -8.73
C SER A 314 11.33 -1.55 -9.15
N GLN A 315 10.42 -1.21 -8.24
CA GLN A 315 9.42 -0.17 -8.46
C GLN A 315 9.95 1.20 -8.04
N VAL A 316 9.68 2.20 -8.87
CA VAL A 316 10.04 3.60 -8.58
C VAL A 316 9.27 4.10 -7.36
N VAL A 317 9.92 4.90 -6.52
CA VAL A 317 9.25 5.51 -5.35
C VAL A 317 8.07 6.37 -5.78
N PHE A 318 6.90 6.04 -5.25
CA PHE A 318 5.70 6.86 -5.38
C PHE A 318 5.93 8.23 -4.76
N THR A 319 6.11 9.25 -5.59
CA THR A 319 6.46 10.60 -5.14
C THR A 319 5.59 11.65 -5.81
N ASP A 320 5.23 12.65 -5.01
CA ASP A 320 4.34 13.73 -5.42
C ASP A 320 5.00 15.05 -5.03
N PHE A 321 4.99 16.03 -5.93
CA PHE A 321 5.46 17.38 -5.65
C PHE A 321 4.28 18.34 -5.68
N ASN A 322 4.03 19.02 -4.55
CA ASN A 322 3.11 20.14 -4.51
C ASN A 322 3.82 21.39 -5.01
N LEU A 323 3.25 21.99 -6.05
CA LEU A 323 3.86 23.05 -6.83
C LEU A 323 2.92 24.25 -6.91
N TYR A 324 3.49 25.43 -6.73
CA TYR A 324 2.73 26.68 -6.65
C TYR A 324 3.34 27.75 -7.55
N TRP A 325 2.51 28.40 -8.37
CA TRP A 325 2.95 29.55 -9.16
C TRP A 325 3.15 30.81 -8.31
N ASN A 326 2.25 31.03 -7.35
CA ASN A 326 2.32 32.10 -6.38
C ASN A 326 2.74 31.55 -5.02
N VAL A 327 3.40 32.36 -4.18
CA VAL A 327 3.67 31.94 -2.81
C VAL A 327 2.33 31.87 -2.03
N PRO A 328 1.92 30.68 -1.53
CA PRO A 328 0.70 30.51 -0.76
C PRO A 328 0.68 31.40 0.47
N ARG A 329 -0.51 31.92 0.81
CA ARG A 329 -0.70 32.94 1.86
C ARG A 329 -0.05 32.56 3.18
N HIS A 330 -0.17 31.29 3.57
CA HIS A 330 0.35 30.74 4.82
C HIS A 330 1.88 30.61 4.85
N PHE A 331 2.56 30.64 3.70
CA PHE A 331 4.02 30.61 3.63
C PHE A 331 4.67 31.96 3.30
N ARG A 332 3.88 33.00 2.99
CA ARG A 332 4.42 34.29 2.52
C ARG A 332 5.46 34.91 3.45
N ASN A 333 5.18 34.91 4.75
CA ASN A 333 6.04 35.53 5.76
C ASN A 333 6.96 34.52 6.47
N THR A 334 6.94 33.27 6.05
CA THR A 334 7.78 32.21 6.63
C THR A 334 9.25 32.52 6.35
N PRO A 335 10.12 32.57 7.38
CA PRO A 335 11.55 32.77 7.20
C PRO A 335 12.17 31.68 6.31
N ALA A 336 12.86 32.09 5.26
CA ALA A 336 13.42 31.16 4.29
C ALA A 336 14.74 30.57 4.78
N ILE A 337 14.86 29.24 4.75
CA ILE A 337 16.09 28.51 5.00
C ILE A 337 16.85 28.38 3.68
N GLY A 338 18.14 28.71 3.67
CA GLY A 338 18.99 28.69 2.49
C GLY A 338 20.15 27.71 2.57
N PRO A 339 21.12 27.83 1.64
CA PRO A 339 22.34 27.04 1.63
C PRO A 339 23.03 26.93 2.99
N GLY A 340 23.39 25.71 3.38
CA GLY A 340 24.03 25.42 4.66
C GLY A 340 23.06 25.33 5.85
N GLY A 341 21.74 25.36 5.62
CA GLY A 341 20.73 25.21 6.66
C GLY A 341 20.54 26.44 7.53
N VAL A 342 20.99 27.61 7.04
CA VAL A 342 20.88 28.89 7.74
C VAL A 342 19.69 29.68 7.24
N TYR A 343 19.05 30.47 8.11
CA TYR A 343 18.06 31.44 7.67
C TYR A 343 18.74 32.51 6.81
N THR A 344 18.08 32.86 5.71
CA THR A 344 18.61 33.81 4.72
C THR A 344 18.44 35.28 5.15
N GLY A 345 17.67 35.53 6.20
CA GLY A 345 17.20 36.87 6.60
C GLY A 345 16.02 37.39 5.78
N LYS A 346 15.54 36.62 4.79
CA LYS A 346 14.37 36.92 3.94
C LYS A 346 13.24 35.92 4.21
N ALA A 347 12.03 36.25 3.77
CA ALA A 347 10.89 35.34 3.78
C ALA A 347 10.70 34.67 2.40
N TYR A 348 9.94 33.58 2.33
CA TYR A 348 9.73 32.87 1.06
C TYR A 348 9.05 33.70 -0.03
N LYS A 349 8.23 34.71 0.32
CA LYS A 349 7.69 35.66 -0.67
C LYS A 349 8.78 36.40 -1.46
N ASP A 350 9.95 36.59 -0.86
CA ASP A 350 11.06 37.34 -1.49
C ASP A 350 11.81 36.49 -2.54
N TYR A 351 11.44 35.21 -2.69
CA TYR A 351 11.99 34.25 -3.66
C TYR A 351 10.96 33.82 -4.71
N GLU A 352 9.85 34.56 -4.86
CA GLU A 352 8.76 34.17 -5.77
C GLU A 352 9.23 34.05 -7.23
N LYS A 353 10.12 34.94 -7.70
CA LYS A 353 10.63 34.89 -9.07
C LYS A 353 11.53 33.68 -9.32
N GLU A 354 12.39 33.31 -8.37
CA GLU A 354 13.19 32.09 -8.44
C GLU A 354 12.30 30.83 -8.42
N ALA A 355 11.26 30.82 -7.57
CA ALA A 355 10.30 29.72 -7.47
C ALA A 355 9.49 29.53 -8.76
N GLN A 356 9.06 30.62 -9.40
CA GLN A 356 8.36 30.63 -10.69
C GLN A 356 9.27 30.14 -11.82
N THR A 357 10.51 30.63 -11.86
CA THR A 357 11.51 30.24 -12.87
C THR A 357 11.80 28.74 -12.80
N PHE A 358 11.96 28.21 -11.58
CA PHE A 358 12.17 26.78 -11.39
C PHE A 358 10.95 25.95 -11.76
N LEU A 359 9.74 26.43 -11.43
CA LEU A 359 8.50 25.76 -11.79
C LEU A 359 8.31 25.69 -13.31
N LYS A 360 8.59 26.78 -14.04
CA LYS A 360 8.60 26.78 -15.51
C LYS A 360 9.58 25.74 -16.05
N ALA A 361 10.79 25.69 -15.54
CA ALA A 361 11.80 24.71 -15.93
C ALA A 361 11.37 23.25 -15.66
N LEU A 362 10.72 22.98 -14.53
CA LEU A 362 10.16 21.64 -14.24
C LEU A 362 9.12 21.24 -15.29
N PHE A 363 8.19 22.14 -15.62
CA PHE A 363 7.14 21.86 -16.61
C PHE A 363 7.67 21.71 -18.04
N GLU A 364 8.72 22.43 -18.42
CA GLU A 364 9.41 22.20 -19.70
C GLU A 364 10.02 20.80 -19.76
N VAL A 365 10.68 20.34 -18.70
CA VAL A 365 11.22 18.97 -18.65
C VAL A 365 10.09 17.93 -18.68
N TYR A 366 8.99 18.16 -17.97
CA TYR A 366 7.82 17.28 -18.07
C TYR A 366 7.25 17.22 -19.50
N LEU A 367 7.24 18.34 -20.23
CA LEU A 367 6.78 18.41 -21.62
C LEU A 367 7.65 17.60 -22.59
N GLU A 368 8.98 17.64 -22.37
CA GLU A 368 9.98 16.90 -23.14
C GLU A 368 9.78 15.38 -23.00
N GLY A 369 9.45 14.91 -21.79
CA GLY A 369 9.35 13.47 -21.48
C GLY A 369 10.73 12.83 -21.29
N ASP A 370 10.77 11.51 -21.13
CA ASP A 370 12.03 10.78 -21.00
C ASP A 370 12.79 10.67 -22.34
N ALA A 371 13.92 9.95 -22.34
CA ALA A 371 14.73 9.76 -23.55
C ALA A 371 14.00 9.12 -24.74
N MET A 372 12.83 8.49 -24.53
CA MET A 372 11.97 7.89 -25.54
C MET A 372 10.75 8.79 -25.87
N GLY A 373 10.71 10.01 -25.33
CA GLY A 373 9.55 10.92 -25.37
C GLY A 373 8.38 10.47 -24.49
N LYS A 374 8.59 9.47 -23.63
CA LYS A 374 7.54 8.88 -22.78
C LYS A 374 7.23 9.81 -21.61
N THR A 375 5.96 9.88 -21.22
CA THR A 375 5.60 10.57 -19.98
C THR A 375 6.35 9.98 -18.79
N PHE A 376 6.84 10.87 -17.91
CA PHE A 376 7.31 10.44 -16.60
C PHE A 376 6.15 9.88 -15.77
N VAL A 377 6.46 9.01 -14.81
CA VAL A 377 5.47 8.46 -13.89
C VAL A 377 5.48 9.22 -12.57
N PHE A 378 6.67 9.60 -12.12
CA PHE A 378 6.94 10.35 -10.89
C PHE A 378 7.95 11.48 -11.18
N PRO A 379 8.28 12.34 -10.20
CA PRO A 379 7.34 12.76 -9.20
C PRO A 379 6.12 13.38 -9.89
N LYS A 380 4.92 13.16 -9.36
CA LYS A 380 3.70 13.75 -9.94
C LYS A 380 3.70 15.27 -9.68
N PRO A 381 3.52 16.11 -10.70
CA PRO A 381 3.36 17.54 -10.50
C PRO A 381 1.92 17.87 -10.10
N LEU A 382 1.70 18.07 -8.80
CA LEU A 382 0.44 18.58 -8.26
C LEU A 382 0.49 20.10 -8.33
N LEU A 383 -0.10 20.66 -9.38
CA LEU A 383 -0.18 22.10 -9.58
C LEU A 383 -1.40 22.66 -8.84
N HIS A 384 -1.14 23.46 -7.82
CA HIS A 384 -2.17 24.11 -7.04
C HIS A 384 -2.69 25.37 -7.74
N ILE A 385 -4.02 25.45 -7.86
CA ILE A 385 -4.76 26.55 -8.47
C ILE A 385 -5.71 27.15 -7.43
N ASN A 386 -5.57 28.44 -7.17
CA ASN A 386 -6.43 29.24 -6.28
C ASN A 386 -6.68 30.63 -6.87
N GLU A 387 -7.38 31.51 -6.15
CA GLU A 387 -7.60 32.89 -6.63
C GLU A 387 -6.31 33.71 -6.76
N ASP A 388 -5.32 33.48 -5.91
CA ASP A 388 -4.06 34.21 -5.95
C ASP A 388 -3.22 33.79 -7.17
N PHE A 389 -3.34 32.54 -7.64
CA PHE A 389 -2.76 32.07 -8.91
C PHE A 389 -3.18 33.00 -10.06
N PHE A 390 -4.49 33.23 -10.22
CA PHE A 390 -5.03 34.08 -11.30
C PHE A 390 -4.73 35.58 -11.15
N ARG A 391 -4.27 36.01 -9.97
CA ARG A 391 -3.89 37.41 -9.72
C ARG A 391 -2.39 37.65 -9.87
N THR A 392 -1.61 36.57 -9.89
CA THR A 392 -0.16 36.65 -9.95
C THR A 392 0.28 36.87 -11.39
N GLU A 393 1.26 37.76 -11.59
CA GLU A 393 1.83 38.05 -12.90
C GLU A 393 2.37 36.77 -13.56
N GLY A 394 2.21 36.65 -14.88
CA GLY A 394 2.72 35.51 -15.67
C GLY A 394 1.93 34.20 -15.52
N HIS A 395 0.86 34.18 -14.71
CA HIS A 395 0.07 32.95 -14.50
C HIS A 395 -0.57 32.43 -15.80
N GLU A 396 -0.89 33.31 -16.74
CA GLU A 396 -1.54 32.93 -17.98
C GLU A 396 -0.60 32.11 -18.88
N GLU A 397 0.62 32.61 -19.13
CA GLU A 397 1.65 31.91 -19.89
C GLU A 397 2.03 30.58 -19.21
N PHE A 398 2.14 30.59 -17.89
CA PHE A 398 2.44 29.36 -17.16
C PHE A 398 1.30 28.34 -17.21
N LEU A 399 0.03 28.79 -17.11
CA LEU A 399 -1.12 27.92 -17.25
C LEU A 399 -1.19 27.32 -18.66
N ASP A 400 -0.82 28.08 -19.70
CA ASP A 400 -0.72 27.56 -21.07
C ASP A 400 0.31 26.42 -21.16
N LEU A 401 1.50 26.61 -20.58
CA LEU A 401 2.52 25.55 -20.50
C LEU A 401 2.01 24.32 -19.74
N ALA A 402 1.37 24.52 -18.58
CA ALA A 402 0.80 23.44 -17.78
C ALA A 402 -0.28 22.66 -18.55
N CYS A 403 -1.12 23.34 -19.31
CA CYS A 403 -2.15 22.72 -20.13
C CYS A 403 -1.56 22.03 -21.36
N GLN A 404 -0.45 22.52 -21.93
CA GLN A 404 0.30 21.82 -22.97
C GLN A 404 0.89 20.51 -22.45
N VAL A 405 1.47 20.50 -21.25
CA VAL A 405 1.97 19.29 -20.58
C VAL A 405 0.81 18.31 -20.33
N ALA A 406 -0.33 18.79 -19.82
CA ALA A 406 -1.52 17.96 -19.62
C ALA A 406 -2.05 17.36 -20.94
N ALA A 407 -2.10 18.14 -22.02
CA ALA A 407 -2.56 17.69 -23.33
C ALA A 407 -1.62 16.62 -23.90
N LYS A 408 -0.32 16.87 -23.89
CA LYS A 408 0.69 16.03 -24.55
C LYS A 408 1.06 14.80 -23.72
N GLN A 409 1.40 14.99 -22.45
CA GLN A 409 1.96 13.97 -21.56
C GLN A 409 0.97 13.47 -20.51
N GLY A 410 -0.04 14.27 -20.17
CA GLY A 410 -1.08 13.89 -19.19
C GLY A 410 -0.62 13.83 -17.74
N ILE A 411 0.63 14.20 -17.44
CA ILE A 411 1.19 14.06 -16.08
C ILE A 411 0.76 15.17 -15.11
N THR A 412 0.22 16.29 -15.60
CA THR A 412 -0.23 17.40 -14.76
C THR A 412 -1.50 17.06 -13.99
N TYR A 413 -1.47 17.26 -12.67
CA TYR A 413 -2.65 17.20 -11.83
C TYR A 413 -2.99 18.62 -11.39
N PHE A 414 -4.19 19.08 -11.70
CA PHE A 414 -4.67 20.38 -11.24
C PHE A 414 -5.40 20.19 -9.92
N VAL A 415 -4.80 20.70 -8.84
CA VAL A 415 -5.34 20.68 -7.48
C VAL A 415 -6.02 22.01 -7.23
N PHE A 416 -7.30 21.99 -6.86
CA PHE A 416 -8.09 23.20 -6.67
C PHE A 416 -8.21 23.56 -5.20
N ASP A 417 -7.57 24.66 -4.82
CA ASP A 417 -7.62 25.23 -3.48
C ASP A 417 -8.67 26.34 -3.43
N ARG A 418 -9.77 26.07 -2.72
CA ARG A 418 -10.92 26.95 -2.61
C ARG A 418 -11.15 27.37 -1.18
N GLY A 419 -11.68 28.59 -1.03
CA GLY A 419 -11.91 29.21 0.26
C GLY A 419 -10.61 29.72 0.90
N ASP A 420 -10.75 30.21 2.13
CA ASP A 420 -9.62 30.64 2.96
C ASP A 420 -9.02 29.50 3.79
N GLU A 421 -9.53 28.28 3.63
CA GLU A 421 -9.00 27.10 4.30
C GLU A 421 -7.60 26.79 3.79
N VAL A 422 -6.63 26.80 4.69
CA VAL A 422 -5.26 26.40 4.37
C VAL A 422 -5.21 24.88 4.32
N THR A 423 -4.87 24.37 3.15
CA THR A 423 -4.76 22.93 2.93
C THR A 423 -3.39 22.54 2.44
N VAL A 424 -2.87 21.45 2.99
CA VAL A 424 -1.60 20.86 2.57
C VAL A 424 -1.88 19.47 2.01
N SER A 425 -1.33 19.20 0.83
CA SER A 425 -1.46 17.92 0.16
C SER A 425 -0.38 16.98 0.68
N GLN A 426 -0.74 16.02 1.54
CA GLN A 426 0.26 15.18 2.19
C GLN A 426 0.78 14.03 1.32
N CYS A 427 0.04 13.68 0.28
CA CYS A 427 0.29 12.57 -0.62
C CYS A 427 -0.66 12.72 -1.81
N CYS A 428 -0.47 11.91 -2.86
CA CYS A 428 -1.24 11.67 -4.08
C CYS A 428 -2.57 12.43 -4.23
N ARG A 429 -3.41 12.44 -3.17
CA ARG A 429 -4.74 13.04 -3.10
C ARG A 429 -5.20 13.44 -1.67
N LEU A 430 -4.35 13.36 -0.64
CA LEU A 430 -4.77 13.62 0.76
C LEU A 430 -4.69 15.12 1.06
N LYS A 431 -5.85 15.77 1.22
CA LYS A 431 -5.94 17.20 1.50
C LYS A 431 -6.23 17.42 2.99
N LEU A 432 -5.21 17.78 3.76
CA LEU A 432 -5.42 18.11 5.17
C LEU A 432 -5.77 19.57 5.32
N ARG A 433 -6.92 19.85 5.92
CA ARG A 433 -7.21 21.18 6.47
C ARG A 433 -6.29 21.39 7.67
N LEU A 434 -5.48 22.45 7.62
CA LEU A 434 -4.57 22.77 8.72
C LEU A 434 -5.38 23.28 9.91
N LYS A 435 -5.18 22.65 11.08
CA LYS A 435 -5.71 23.16 12.35
C LYS A 435 -4.82 24.29 12.85
N GLU A 436 -5.25 25.01 13.88
CA GLU A 436 -4.50 26.14 14.46
C GLU A 436 -3.02 25.80 14.77
N ARG A 437 -2.76 24.61 15.32
CA ARG A 437 -1.41 24.12 15.60
C ARG A 437 -0.60 23.84 14.32
N ASP A 438 -1.23 23.40 13.24
CA ASP A 438 -0.57 23.18 11.96
C ASP A 438 -0.26 24.50 11.24
N LEU A 439 -1.11 25.51 11.42
CA LEU A 439 -0.86 26.87 10.94
C LEU A 439 0.38 27.47 11.60
N GLN A 440 0.62 27.20 12.88
CA GLN A 440 1.86 27.63 13.54
C GLN A 440 3.11 26.99 12.92
N ASP A 441 3.02 25.73 12.51
CA ASP A 441 4.13 25.03 11.84
C ASP A 441 4.46 25.63 10.46
N THR A 442 3.57 26.42 9.85
CA THR A 442 3.88 27.11 8.58
C THR A 442 4.99 28.14 8.72
N MET A 443 5.20 28.70 9.93
CA MET A 443 6.31 29.60 10.24
C MET A 443 7.62 28.87 10.56
N THR A 444 7.55 27.56 10.84
CA THR A 444 8.69 26.66 11.04
C THR A 444 8.50 25.41 10.20
N PRO A 445 8.52 25.53 8.86
CA PRO A 445 8.12 24.47 7.93
C PRO A 445 8.97 23.21 8.07
N GLU A 446 10.16 23.27 8.67
CA GLU A 446 10.93 22.07 9.03
C GLU A 446 10.15 21.11 9.95
N LYS A 447 9.18 21.60 10.72
CA LYS A 447 8.31 20.80 11.60
C LYS A 447 7.12 20.16 10.88
N MET A 448 6.83 20.59 9.65
CA MET A 448 5.72 20.10 8.87
C MET A 448 6.01 18.69 8.34
N ARG A 449 5.42 17.72 9.02
CA ARG A 449 5.43 16.30 8.69
C ARG A 449 4.07 15.74 9.05
N PHE A 450 3.40 15.12 8.08
CA PHE A 450 2.11 14.52 8.30
C PHE A 450 2.09 13.12 7.70
N SER A 451 1.31 12.24 8.31
CA SER A 451 1.27 10.85 7.88
C SER A 451 -0.14 10.30 7.99
N ALA A 452 -0.53 9.50 7.00
CA ALA A 452 -1.69 8.63 7.11
C ALA A 452 -1.25 7.24 7.56
N LEU A 453 -1.88 6.70 8.60
CA LEU A 453 -1.44 5.44 9.19
C LEU A 453 -1.75 4.22 8.30
N GLN A 454 -2.99 4.15 7.82
CA GLN A 454 -3.49 3.12 6.93
C GLN A 454 -4.77 3.59 6.25
N ASN A 455 -5.14 2.88 5.18
CA ASN A 455 -6.48 2.93 4.59
C ASN A 455 -7.16 1.59 4.84
N ILE A 456 -8.39 1.63 5.34
CA ILE A 456 -9.29 0.48 5.39
C ILE A 456 -10.51 0.78 4.53
N THR A 457 -10.67 0.02 3.45
CA THR A 457 -11.75 0.23 2.47
C THR A 457 -12.97 -0.63 2.77
N ILE A 458 -14.15 0.00 2.76
CA ILE A 458 -15.45 -0.64 2.89
C ILE A 458 -15.99 -1.03 1.50
N ASN A 459 -16.36 -2.31 1.34
CA ASN A 459 -17.07 -2.81 0.17
C ASN A 459 -18.54 -2.37 0.21
N LEU A 460 -18.87 -1.24 -0.42
CA LEU A 460 -20.24 -0.71 -0.43
C LEU A 460 -21.24 -1.65 -1.11
N PRO A 461 -20.97 -2.23 -2.30
CA PRO A 461 -21.91 -3.15 -2.93
C PRO A 461 -22.36 -4.29 -2.02
N ARG A 462 -21.44 -4.88 -1.24
CA ARG A 462 -21.77 -5.93 -0.27
C ARG A 462 -22.72 -5.48 0.84
N ILE A 463 -22.63 -4.23 1.28
CA ILE A 463 -23.60 -3.67 2.23
C ILE A 463 -24.99 -3.61 1.59
N ALA A 464 -25.09 -3.20 0.33
CA ALA A 464 -26.36 -3.20 -0.41
C ALA A 464 -26.94 -4.61 -0.58
N TYR A 465 -26.10 -5.60 -0.87
CA TYR A 465 -26.54 -7.00 -1.01
C TYR A 465 -27.15 -7.55 0.29
N LYS A 466 -26.56 -7.21 1.44
CA LYS A 466 -27.10 -7.57 2.76
C LYS A 466 -28.40 -6.84 3.07
N ALA A 467 -28.52 -5.59 2.63
CA ALA A 467 -29.70 -4.76 2.85
C ALA A 467 -30.90 -5.18 2.01
N ASN A 468 -30.66 -5.74 0.82
CA ASN A 468 -31.69 -6.24 -0.10
C ASN A 468 -32.84 -5.23 -0.32
N GLY A 469 -32.49 -3.95 -0.54
CA GLY A 469 -33.43 -2.85 -0.76
C GLY A 469 -33.95 -2.14 0.49
N SER A 470 -33.60 -2.58 1.71
CA SER A 470 -34.00 -1.90 2.94
C SER A 470 -33.02 -0.80 3.35
N ASP A 471 -33.48 0.46 3.33
CA ASP A 471 -32.69 1.61 3.82
C ASP A 471 -32.20 1.40 5.26
N GLU A 472 -33.07 0.93 6.16
CA GLU A 472 -32.75 0.73 7.58
C GLU A 472 -31.62 -0.27 7.78
N VAL A 473 -31.68 -1.41 7.08
CA VAL A 473 -30.64 -2.44 7.13
C VAL A 473 -29.34 -1.92 6.50
N LEU A 474 -29.43 -1.18 5.39
CA LEU A 474 -28.27 -0.59 4.71
C LEU A 474 -27.47 0.31 5.65
N PHE A 475 -28.11 1.29 6.28
CA PHE A 475 -27.43 2.22 7.18
C PHE A 475 -26.95 1.53 8.46
N THR A 476 -27.67 0.52 8.94
CA THR A 476 -27.24 -0.29 10.10
C THR A 476 -25.97 -1.09 9.79
N GLU A 477 -25.90 -1.79 8.65
CA GLU A 477 -24.71 -2.55 8.25
C GLU A 477 -23.53 -1.63 7.94
N LEU A 478 -23.79 -0.46 7.33
CA LEU A 478 -22.78 0.55 7.09
C LEU A 478 -22.18 1.07 8.41
N GLN A 479 -23.01 1.35 9.42
CA GLN A 479 -22.54 1.78 10.74
C GLN A 479 -21.68 0.73 11.42
N LYS A 480 -22.07 -0.56 11.35
CA LYS A 480 -21.26 -1.67 11.87
C LYS A 480 -19.89 -1.72 11.18
N ALA A 481 -19.84 -1.53 9.86
CA ALA A 481 -18.59 -1.49 9.10
C ALA A 481 -17.70 -0.30 9.52
N MET A 482 -18.26 0.90 9.65
CA MET A 482 -17.54 2.11 10.09
C MET A 482 -16.94 1.92 11.50
N GLN A 483 -17.69 1.33 12.43
CA GLN A 483 -17.18 1.03 13.77
C GLN A 483 -16.00 0.05 13.73
N LEU A 484 -16.03 -0.95 12.85
CA LEU A 484 -14.94 -1.91 12.69
C LEU A 484 -13.69 -1.26 12.09
N VAL A 485 -13.86 -0.34 11.13
CA VAL A 485 -12.77 0.48 10.58
C VAL A 485 -12.08 1.28 11.69
N ALA A 486 -12.83 1.99 12.53
CA ALA A 486 -12.25 2.76 13.64
C ALA A 486 -11.51 1.85 14.64
N LYS A 487 -12.09 0.71 15.03
CA LYS A 487 -11.42 -0.25 15.94
C LYS A 487 -10.09 -0.75 15.36
N ALA A 488 -10.05 -1.09 14.08
CA ALA A 488 -8.82 -1.56 13.43
C ALA A 488 -7.75 -0.46 13.33
N HIS A 489 -8.15 0.80 13.17
CA HIS A 489 -7.24 1.96 13.26
C HIS A 489 -6.61 2.12 14.63
N ILE A 490 -7.39 2.00 15.70
CA ILE A 490 -6.88 2.08 17.07
C ILE A 490 -5.90 0.95 17.36
N GLN A 491 -6.26 -0.29 17.01
CA GLN A 491 -5.37 -1.44 17.19
C GLN A 491 -4.02 -1.26 16.47
N LYS A 492 -4.04 -0.75 15.23
CA LYS A 492 -2.80 -0.47 14.50
C LYS A 492 -2.03 0.69 15.14
N ARG A 493 -2.69 1.77 15.56
CA ARG A 493 -2.04 2.90 16.23
C ARG A 493 -1.28 2.44 17.47
N ASP A 494 -1.95 1.67 18.33
CA ASP A 494 -1.37 1.21 19.59
C ASP A 494 -0.20 0.24 19.34
N PHE A 495 -0.28 -0.58 18.29
CA PHE A 495 0.84 -1.41 17.83
C PHE A 495 2.02 -0.59 17.30
N ILE A 496 1.78 0.44 16.48
CA ILE A 496 2.86 1.31 15.99
C ILE A 496 3.47 2.12 17.14
N ALA A 497 2.66 2.56 18.10
CA ALA A 497 3.16 3.24 19.29
C ALA A 497 4.12 2.34 20.07
N SER A 498 3.76 1.07 20.30
CA SER A 498 4.66 0.13 20.98
C SER A 498 5.96 -0.12 20.22
N LEU A 499 5.95 -0.01 18.87
CA LEU A 499 7.17 -0.08 18.06
C LEU A 499 8.02 1.19 18.11
N LEU A 500 7.41 2.37 18.25
CA LEU A 500 8.13 3.64 18.41
C LEU A 500 8.76 3.76 19.80
N ASP A 501 8.11 3.23 20.84
CA ASP A 501 8.63 3.16 22.21
C ASP A 501 9.96 2.39 22.29
N LEU A 502 10.24 1.54 21.29
CA LEU A 502 11.51 0.82 21.16
C LEU A 502 12.69 1.74 20.80
N GLY A 503 12.42 2.98 20.41
CA GLY A 503 13.39 4.04 20.15
C GLY A 503 14.31 3.74 18.97
N VAL A 504 15.53 4.27 19.03
CA VAL A 504 16.53 4.17 17.96
C VAL A 504 17.06 2.76 17.72
N ASN A 505 16.79 1.82 18.63
CA ASN A 505 17.13 0.40 18.48
C ASN A 505 15.96 -0.43 17.93
N GLY A 506 14.80 0.20 17.71
CA GLY A 506 13.59 -0.43 17.20
C GLY A 506 13.54 -0.50 15.66
N PRO A 507 12.58 -1.26 15.10
CA PRO A 507 12.40 -1.39 13.66
C PRO A 507 11.95 -0.09 12.98
N LEU A 508 11.45 0.88 13.76
CA LEU A 508 11.05 2.20 13.29
C LEU A 508 12.06 3.29 13.67
N SER A 509 13.33 2.94 13.91
CA SER A 509 14.36 3.87 14.42
C SER A 509 14.47 5.19 13.63
N VAL A 510 14.40 5.13 12.30
CA VAL A 510 14.39 6.31 11.42
C VAL A 510 13.22 7.25 11.73
N LEU A 511 12.05 6.70 12.07
CA LEU A 511 10.85 7.47 12.39
C LEU A 511 10.88 8.03 13.82
N CYS A 512 11.76 7.52 14.68
CA CYS A 512 11.99 8.01 16.04
C CYS A 512 13.03 9.14 16.09
N ASP A 513 13.74 9.44 14.99
CA ASP A 513 14.69 10.56 14.95
C ASP A 513 13.95 11.88 15.20
N ALA A 514 14.50 12.71 16.09
CA ALA A 514 13.82 13.89 16.64
C ALA A 514 14.71 15.13 16.60
N LYS A 515 15.19 15.49 15.41
CA LYS A 515 16.14 16.62 15.22
C LYS A 515 15.56 17.98 15.64
N ASP A 516 14.25 18.12 15.64
CA ASP A 516 13.52 19.33 16.04
C ASP A 516 12.81 19.18 17.39
N GLY A 517 13.12 18.13 18.15
CA GLY A 517 12.54 17.82 19.45
C GLY A 517 11.28 16.94 19.39
N GLU A 518 10.78 16.57 18.21
CA GLU A 518 9.65 15.66 18.04
C GLU A 518 10.02 14.50 17.11
N PRO A 519 9.55 13.26 17.36
CA PRO A 519 9.77 12.15 16.44
C PRO A 519 9.35 12.49 15.01
N TYR A 520 10.08 11.95 14.03
CA TYR A 520 9.78 12.16 12.62
C TYR A 520 8.34 11.72 12.29
N LEU A 521 7.90 10.58 12.83
CA LEU A 521 6.49 10.17 12.81
C LEU A 521 5.76 10.68 14.06
N ARG A 522 4.80 11.58 13.84
CA ARG A 522 4.04 12.24 14.91
C ARG A 522 2.71 11.54 15.14
N LEU A 523 2.64 10.64 16.12
CA LEU A 523 1.44 9.83 16.40
C LEU A 523 0.18 10.66 16.66
N ASP A 524 0.33 11.79 17.36
CA ASP A 524 -0.76 12.72 17.69
C ASP A 524 -1.30 13.48 16.46
N ARG A 525 -0.58 13.42 15.34
CA ARG A 525 -0.94 14.08 14.07
C ARG A 525 -1.30 13.10 12.96
N LEU A 526 -1.47 11.81 13.29
CA LEU A 526 -1.86 10.81 12.31
C LEU A 526 -3.26 11.07 11.77
N THR A 527 -3.40 10.91 10.46
CA THR A 527 -4.70 10.82 9.81
C THR A 527 -5.05 9.35 9.55
N TYR A 528 -6.29 8.99 9.79
CA TYR A 528 -6.83 7.64 9.65
C TYR A 528 -7.84 7.65 8.51
N LEU A 529 -7.72 6.71 7.57
CA LEU A 529 -8.50 6.74 6.34
C LEU A 529 -9.56 5.63 6.35
N ALA A 530 -10.81 6.03 6.21
CA ALA A 530 -11.95 5.17 5.93
C ALA A 530 -12.23 5.21 4.43
N GLY A 531 -11.66 4.26 3.70
CA GLY A 531 -11.85 4.13 2.26
C GLY A 531 -13.23 3.61 1.91
N LEU A 532 -13.71 3.97 0.72
CA LEU A 532 -14.96 3.45 0.16
C LEU A 532 -14.75 3.01 -1.29
N LEU A 533 -15.53 2.03 -1.75
CA LEU A 533 -15.44 1.48 -3.09
C LEU A 533 -16.80 0.97 -3.56
N GLY A 534 -17.13 1.21 -4.84
CA GLY A 534 -18.33 0.68 -5.48
C GLY A 534 -19.62 1.41 -5.10
N LEU A 535 -19.57 2.74 -4.89
CA LEU A 535 -20.78 3.49 -4.60
C LEU A 535 -21.79 3.37 -5.75
N ASN A 536 -21.33 3.41 -7.00
CA ASN A 536 -22.19 3.25 -8.17
C ASN A 536 -22.98 1.93 -8.12
N GLU A 537 -22.29 0.82 -7.86
CA GLU A 537 -22.94 -0.50 -7.80
C GLU A 537 -23.82 -0.70 -6.55
N MET A 538 -23.45 -0.09 -5.41
CA MET A 538 -24.33 -0.03 -4.24
C MET A 538 -25.65 0.66 -4.58
N VAL A 539 -25.59 1.86 -5.19
CA VAL A 539 -26.78 2.63 -5.55
C VAL A 539 -27.60 1.91 -6.62
N GLN A 540 -26.94 1.34 -7.62
CA GLN A 540 -27.59 0.56 -8.67
C GLN A 540 -28.35 -0.64 -8.09
N TYR A 541 -27.72 -1.42 -7.21
CA TYR A 541 -28.37 -2.57 -6.60
C TYR A 541 -29.54 -2.17 -5.71
N HIS A 542 -29.39 -1.08 -4.95
CA HIS A 542 -30.38 -0.65 -3.96
C HIS A 542 -31.59 0.07 -4.55
N THR A 543 -31.36 0.91 -5.58
CA THR A 543 -32.40 1.77 -6.17
C THR A 543 -32.85 1.32 -7.56
N GLY A 544 -32.12 0.41 -8.20
CA GLY A 544 -32.34 0.02 -9.60
C GLY A 544 -31.70 0.96 -10.63
N GLN A 545 -31.08 2.07 -10.20
CA GLN A 545 -30.47 3.07 -11.09
C GLN A 545 -29.03 3.40 -10.68
N GLN A 546 -28.17 3.66 -11.64
CA GLN A 546 -26.80 4.12 -11.43
C GLN A 546 -26.76 5.60 -11.04
N LEU A 547 -25.63 6.05 -10.47
CA LEU A 547 -25.46 7.42 -9.97
C LEU A 547 -25.72 8.51 -11.02
N HIS A 548 -25.47 8.20 -12.30
CA HIS A 548 -25.59 9.16 -13.39
C HIS A 548 -26.98 9.17 -14.06
N GLU A 549 -27.79 8.13 -13.83
CA GLU A 549 -29.05 7.87 -14.55
C GLU A 549 -30.23 8.72 -14.02
N SER A 550 -30.24 9.07 -12.73
CA SER A 550 -31.28 9.93 -12.16
C SER A 550 -30.77 10.83 -11.02
N GLN A 551 -31.52 11.90 -10.77
CA GLN A 551 -31.21 12.82 -9.68
C GLN A 551 -31.46 12.17 -8.32
N GLU A 552 -32.42 11.26 -8.24
CA GLU A 552 -32.79 10.48 -7.07
C GLU A 552 -31.66 9.51 -6.69
N ALA A 553 -31.10 8.78 -7.66
CA ALA A 553 -29.96 7.89 -7.44
C ALA A 553 -28.73 8.67 -6.98
N LEU A 554 -28.43 9.81 -7.60
CA LEU A 554 -27.33 10.69 -7.19
C LEU A 554 -27.53 11.21 -5.76
N LYS A 555 -28.73 11.66 -5.41
CA LYS A 555 -29.08 12.11 -4.05
C LYS A 555 -28.95 10.98 -3.03
N PHE A 556 -29.34 9.76 -3.39
CA PHE A 556 -29.17 8.61 -2.52
C PHE A 556 -27.69 8.29 -2.28
N GLY A 557 -26.86 8.32 -3.31
CA GLY A 557 -25.41 8.22 -3.17
C GLY A 557 -24.83 9.29 -2.24
N LEU A 558 -25.26 10.55 -2.39
CA LEU A 558 -24.86 11.65 -1.51
C LEU A 558 -25.28 11.42 -0.06
N LYS A 559 -26.50 10.89 0.17
CA LYS A 559 -27.00 10.51 1.51
C LYS A 559 -26.08 9.45 2.15
N VAL A 560 -25.65 8.44 1.40
CA VAL A 560 -24.72 7.41 1.88
C VAL A 560 -23.38 8.02 2.29
N VAL A 561 -22.75 8.82 1.40
CA VAL A 561 -21.44 9.41 1.69
C VAL A 561 -21.51 10.41 2.85
N ALA A 562 -22.59 11.20 2.94
CA ALA A 562 -22.83 12.11 4.05
C ALA A 562 -22.98 11.36 5.38
N TYR A 563 -23.69 10.23 5.40
CA TYR A 563 -23.80 9.36 6.56
C TYR A 563 -22.42 8.85 7.01
N MET A 564 -21.61 8.37 6.07
CA MET A 564 -20.24 7.91 6.38
C MET A 564 -19.35 9.05 6.90
N ASN A 565 -19.48 10.27 6.36
CA ASN A 565 -18.74 11.45 6.83
C ASN A 565 -19.10 11.80 8.27
N LEU A 566 -20.39 11.76 8.62
CA LEU A 566 -20.86 11.97 9.99
C LEU A 566 -20.34 10.88 10.93
N ALA A 567 -20.39 9.61 10.52
CA ALA A 567 -19.83 8.51 11.30
C ALA A 567 -18.31 8.67 11.52
N CYS A 568 -17.55 9.16 10.53
CA CYS A 568 -16.14 9.52 10.70
C CYS A 568 -15.93 10.57 11.81
N LYS A 569 -16.76 11.61 11.86
CA LYS A 569 -16.69 12.66 12.90
C LYS A 569 -17.02 12.12 14.29
N GLU A 570 -18.12 11.38 14.42
CA GLU A 570 -18.52 10.75 15.68
C GLU A 570 -17.44 9.79 16.21
N LEU A 571 -16.87 8.97 15.33
CA LEU A 571 -15.82 8.02 15.69
C LEU A 571 -14.49 8.73 15.99
N SER A 572 -14.20 9.84 15.31
CA SER A 572 -13.04 10.69 15.61
C SER A 572 -13.10 11.24 17.03
N GLU A 573 -14.24 11.80 17.42
CA GLU A 573 -14.49 12.30 18.78
C GLU A 573 -14.41 11.18 19.81
N LYS A 574 -15.10 10.06 19.55
CA LYS A 574 -15.14 8.92 20.46
C LYS A 574 -13.78 8.32 20.77
N TYR A 575 -12.90 8.22 19.77
CA TYR A 575 -11.60 7.55 19.90
C TYR A 575 -10.41 8.52 20.00
N GLY A 576 -10.65 9.83 19.92
CA GLY A 576 -9.59 10.85 19.93
C GLY A 576 -8.63 10.71 18.75
N ILE A 577 -9.14 10.45 17.55
CA ILE A 577 -8.35 10.30 16.32
C ILE A 577 -8.85 11.21 15.20
N ASN A 578 -8.04 11.45 14.17
CA ASN A 578 -8.45 12.18 12.96
C ASN A 578 -8.89 11.20 11.85
N LEU A 579 -10.09 10.63 11.97
CA LEU A 579 -10.65 9.69 10.99
C LEU A 579 -11.42 10.43 9.91
N VAL A 580 -11.00 10.26 8.64
CA VAL A 580 -11.60 10.93 7.49
C VAL A 580 -11.94 9.94 6.39
N LEU A 581 -12.86 10.31 5.49
CA LEU A 581 -13.18 9.50 4.31
C LEU A 581 -12.11 9.62 3.23
N GLU A 582 -11.87 8.50 2.55
CA GLU A 582 -10.98 8.43 1.40
C GLU A 582 -11.66 7.83 0.16
N GLU A 583 -11.47 8.47 -1.00
CA GLU A 583 -11.63 7.79 -2.28
C GLU A 583 -10.43 6.87 -2.51
N SER A 584 -10.59 5.62 -2.09
CA SER A 584 -9.58 4.58 -2.30
C SER A 584 -9.18 4.51 -3.78
N PRO A 585 -7.88 4.50 -4.12
CA PRO A 585 -7.45 4.37 -5.52
C PRO A 585 -7.90 3.05 -6.17
N ALA A 586 -8.11 2.03 -5.35
CA ALA A 586 -8.66 0.72 -5.70
C ALA A 586 -8.07 -0.02 -6.91
N GLU A 587 -6.75 0.09 -7.11
CA GLU A 587 -6.03 -0.60 -8.18
C GLU A 587 -6.29 -2.11 -8.21
N SER A 588 -6.10 -2.74 -7.05
CA SER A 588 -6.31 -4.18 -6.87
C SER A 588 -7.61 -4.50 -6.13
N SER A 589 -8.09 -3.60 -5.26
CA SER A 589 -9.29 -3.87 -4.46
C SER A 589 -10.58 -3.86 -5.28
N GLY A 590 -10.67 -3.07 -6.36
CA GLY A 590 -11.81 -3.07 -7.29
C GLY A 590 -12.11 -4.47 -7.82
N TYR A 591 -11.10 -5.11 -8.40
CA TYR A 591 -11.20 -6.48 -8.91
C TYR A 591 -11.34 -7.52 -7.79
N ARG A 592 -10.54 -7.39 -6.72
CA ARG A 592 -10.53 -8.38 -5.64
C ARG A 592 -11.89 -8.47 -4.92
N LEU A 593 -12.50 -7.34 -4.60
CA LEU A 593 -13.80 -7.32 -3.92
C LEU A 593 -14.90 -7.85 -4.84
N ALA A 594 -14.88 -7.48 -6.12
CA ALA A 594 -15.77 -8.05 -7.13
C ALA A 594 -15.67 -9.58 -7.21
N LYS A 595 -14.45 -10.13 -7.26
CA LYS A 595 -14.24 -11.60 -7.28
C LYS A 595 -14.77 -12.29 -6.03
N LEU A 596 -14.59 -11.68 -4.86
CA LEU A 596 -15.14 -12.22 -3.63
C LEU A 596 -16.67 -12.15 -3.62
N ASP A 597 -17.26 -11.08 -4.12
CA ASP A 597 -18.72 -10.98 -4.23
C ASP A 597 -19.30 -11.94 -5.26
N MET A 598 -18.61 -12.23 -6.35
CA MET A 598 -19.00 -13.31 -7.26
C MET A 598 -18.97 -14.69 -6.58
N LYS A 599 -18.10 -14.89 -5.59
CA LYS A 599 -18.06 -16.16 -4.83
C LYS A 599 -19.18 -16.25 -3.78
N TYR A 600 -19.40 -15.19 -3.00
CA TYR A 600 -20.28 -15.24 -1.82
C TYR A 600 -21.69 -14.68 -2.06
N TYR A 601 -21.85 -13.82 -3.07
CA TYR A 601 -23.10 -13.16 -3.45
C TYR A 601 -23.31 -13.20 -4.99
N PRO A 602 -23.17 -14.36 -5.66
CA PRO A 602 -23.19 -14.43 -7.13
C PRO A 602 -24.47 -13.86 -7.75
N ALA A 603 -25.63 -14.12 -7.13
CA ALA A 603 -26.94 -13.68 -7.62
C ALA A 603 -27.14 -12.16 -7.53
N GLN A 604 -26.41 -11.49 -6.63
CA GLN A 604 -26.45 -10.04 -6.46
C GLN A 604 -25.35 -9.36 -7.28
N ALA A 605 -24.12 -9.87 -7.17
CA ALA A 605 -22.94 -9.28 -7.79
C ALA A 605 -23.03 -9.25 -9.32
N SER A 606 -23.50 -10.35 -9.92
CA SER A 606 -23.69 -10.46 -11.38
C SER A 606 -24.65 -9.43 -11.98
N LYS A 607 -25.51 -8.79 -11.17
CA LYS A 607 -26.47 -7.79 -11.65
C LYS A 607 -25.87 -6.40 -11.84
N VAL A 608 -24.77 -6.09 -11.16
CA VAL A 608 -24.26 -4.71 -11.08
C VAL A 608 -22.78 -4.57 -11.43
N LEU A 609 -22.01 -5.67 -11.41
CA LEU A 609 -20.61 -5.64 -11.81
C LEU A 609 -20.44 -5.10 -13.23
N LYS A 610 -19.37 -4.32 -13.42
CA LYS A 610 -18.96 -3.75 -14.71
C LYS A 610 -17.96 -4.69 -15.40
N GLY A 611 -17.68 -4.41 -16.67
CA GLY A 611 -16.83 -5.24 -17.51
C GLY A 611 -17.51 -6.55 -17.92
N ASN A 612 -16.70 -7.56 -18.21
CA ASN A 612 -17.18 -8.80 -18.82
C ASN A 612 -17.11 -9.99 -17.84
N LEU A 613 -18.29 -10.51 -17.45
CA LEU A 613 -18.43 -11.63 -16.52
C LEU A 613 -17.89 -12.95 -17.08
N GLU A 614 -18.03 -13.20 -18.39
CA GLU A 614 -17.64 -14.46 -19.04
C GLU A 614 -16.12 -14.65 -19.10
N THR A 615 -15.39 -13.58 -19.37
CA THR A 615 -13.92 -13.57 -19.44
C THR A 615 -13.24 -13.45 -18.07
N GLY A 616 -14.03 -13.13 -17.03
CA GLY A 616 -13.54 -12.84 -15.69
C GLY A 616 -12.89 -11.46 -15.56
N GLU A 617 -13.13 -10.56 -16.51
CA GLU A 617 -12.63 -9.18 -16.54
C GLU A 617 -13.70 -8.20 -16.04
N TYR A 618 -14.20 -8.47 -14.84
CA TYR A 618 -15.23 -7.67 -14.19
C TYR A 618 -14.67 -6.90 -13.00
N TYR A 619 -15.31 -5.80 -12.61
CA TYR A 619 -14.82 -4.94 -11.54
C TYR A 619 -15.93 -4.08 -10.92
N TYR A 620 -15.63 -3.50 -9.75
CA TYR A 620 -16.42 -2.41 -9.18
C TYR A 620 -15.87 -1.05 -9.59
N THR A 621 -16.77 -0.10 -9.82
CA THR A 621 -16.42 1.29 -10.13
C THR A 621 -15.68 1.91 -8.95
N ASN A 622 -14.61 2.66 -9.24
CA ASN A 622 -13.74 3.21 -8.22
C ASN A 622 -14.47 4.21 -7.29
N SER A 623 -14.43 3.98 -5.98
CA SER A 623 -14.92 4.93 -4.96
C SER A 623 -16.32 5.51 -5.24
N VAL A 624 -16.42 6.83 -5.43
CA VAL A 624 -17.64 7.59 -5.77
C VAL A 624 -17.74 7.94 -7.26
N HIS A 625 -16.84 7.39 -8.08
CA HIS A 625 -16.84 7.69 -9.51
C HIS A 625 -18.15 7.21 -10.15
N LEU A 626 -18.54 7.90 -11.21
CA LEU A 626 -19.58 7.41 -12.11
C LEU A 626 -19.03 6.23 -12.92
N ASN A 627 -19.92 5.36 -13.40
CA ASN A 627 -19.55 4.29 -14.33
C ASN A 627 -18.67 4.86 -15.47
N VAL A 628 -17.55 4.20 -15.76
CA VAL A 628 -16.60 4.69 -16.77
C VAL A 628 -17.25 4.76 -18.15
N GLU A 629 -18.05 3.74 -18.49
CA GLU A 629 -18.81 3.63 -19.76
C GLU A 629 -20.03 4.56 -19.85
N ALA A 630 -20.34 5.32 -18.80
CA ALA A 630 -21.51 6.22 -18.83
C ALA A 630 -21.40 7.23 -19.98
N ASP A 631 -22.42 7.26 -20.86
CA ASP A 631 -22.55 8.23 -21.93
C ASP A 631 -22.93 9.60 -21.37
N ILE A 632 -21.91 10.32 -20.90
CA ILE A 632 -22.05 11.63 -20.24
C ILE A 632 -20.86 12.52 -20.59
N ASP A 633 -21.15 13.78 -20.89
CA ASP A 633 -20.13 14.80 -21.15
C ASP A 633 -19.15 14.93 -19.97
N TYR A 634 -17.87 15.20 -20.26
CA TYR A 634 -16.82 15.29 -19.24
C TYR A 634 -17.06 16.40 -18.21
N ILE A 635 -17.60 17.55 -18.59
CA ILE A 635 -17.92 18.62 -17.63
C ILE A 635 -19.07 18.19 -16.74
N GLU A 636 -20.08 17.54 -17.31
CA GLU A 636 -21.20 17.03 -16.51
C GLU A 636 -20.75 15.91 -15.56
N ARG A 637 -19.85 15.03 -16.01
CA ARG A 637 -19.20 14.01 -15.17
C ARG A 637 -18.47 14.65 -13.99
N VAL A 638 -17.63 15.66 -14.25
CA VAL A 638 -16.94 16.42 -13.18
C VAL A 638 -17.95 17.11 -12.28
N ARG A 639 -19.00 17.74 -12.82
CA ARG A 639 -20.04 18.41 -12.02
C ARG A 639 -20.69 17.43 -11.04
N LYS A 640 -21.23 16.31 -11.54
CA LYS A 640 -21.91 15.29 -10.73
C LYS A 640 -20.97 14.63 -9.71
N GLN A 641 -19.80 14.17 -10.15
CA GLN A 641 -18.84 13.51 -9.25
C GLN A 641 -18.27 14.46 -8.19
N SER A 642 -18.02 15.72 -8.56
CA SER A 642 -17.47 16.69 -7.62
C SER A 642 -18.38 17.01 -6.44
N LEU A 643 -19.69 16.74 -6.52
CA LEU A 643 -20.62 16.91 -5.40
C LEU A 643 -20.23 16.07 -4.17
N PHE A 644 -19.49 14.98 -4.37
CA PHE A 644 -19.01 14.13 -3.28
C PHE A 644 -17.76 14.68 -2.60
N HIS A 645 -16.92 15.43 -3.32
CA HIS A 645 -15.60 15.82 -2.83
C HIS A 645 -15.61 16.67 -1.54
N PRO A 646 -16.57 17.58 -1.29
CA PRO A 646 -16.63 18.29 0.00
C PRO A 646 -16.84 17.36 1.22
N LEU A 647 -17.33 16.14 1.01
CA LEU A 647 -17.54 15.13 2.05
C LEU A 647 -16.34 14.18 2.21
N ILE A 648 -15.35 14.26 1.30
CA ILE A 648 -14.20 13.36 1.21
C ILE A 648 -12.91 14.17 1.27
N GLU A 649 -12.25 14.14 2.42
CA GLU A 649 -11.06 14.95 2.69
C GLU A 649 -9.76 14.31 2.12
N ALA A 650 -9.83 13.05 1.71
CA ALA A 650 -8.69 12.32 1.14
C ALA A 650 -9.07 11.63 -0.18
N GLY A 651 -8.21 11.62 -1.19
CA GLY A 651 -8.43 10.77 -2.37
C GLY A 651 -9.22 11.41 -3.51
N ALA A 652 -9.87 12.55 -3.31
CA ALA A 652 -10.86 13.10 -4.25
C ALA A 652 -10.25 13.57 -5.58
N ILE A 653 -10.61 12.92 -6.69
CA ILE A 653 -10.12 13.25 -8.04
C ILE A 653 -11.18 12.94 -9.10
N CYS A 654 -11.23 13.75 -10.17
CA CYS A 654 -11.91 13.35 -11.41
C CYS A 654 -10.89 13.05 -12.52
N HIS A 655 -11.06 11.89 -13.17
CA HIS A 655 -10.27 11.50 -14.33
C HIS A 655 -10.98 11.89 -15.62
N ILE A 656 -10.25 12.56 -16.51
CA ILE A 656 -10.67 12.83 -17.88
C ILE A 656 -9.86 11.88 -18.78
N TRP A 657 -10.48 10.78 -19.20
CA TRP A 657 -9.87 9.79 -20.08
C TRP A 657 -9.83 10.33 -21.50
N LEU A 658 -8.64 10.50 -22.09
CA LEU A 658 -8.49 11.08 -23.43
C LEU A 658 -8.33 10.02 -24.52
N GLY A 659 -7.98 8.79 -24.14
CA GLY A 659 -7.58 7.76 -25.10
C GLY A 659 -6.39 8.23 -25.94
N GLU A 660 -6.50 8.04 -27.24
CA GLU A 660 -5.53 8.55 -28.22
C GLU A 660 -5.69 10.04 -28.56
N ASN A 661 -6.76 10.72 -28.13
CA ASN A 661 -7.02 12.10 -28.53
C ASN A 661 -6.09 13.10 -27.84
N GLN A 662 -5.48 14.00 -28.60
CA GLN A 662 -4.71 15.13 -28.08
C GLN A 662 -5.51 16.43 -28.26
N PRO A 663 -6.34 16.82 -27.27
CA PRO A 663 -7.12 18.05 -27.37
C PRO A 663 -6.19 19.26 -27.41
N ASP A 664 -6.68 20.35 -28.02
CA ASP A 664 -6.00 21.64 -28.01
C ASP A 664 -5.75 22.10 -26.56
N PRO A 665 -4.51 22.46 -26.18
CA PRO A 665 -4.18 22.99 -24.86
C PRO A 665 -5.10 24.13 -24.39
N GLN A 666 -5.60 24.97 -25.29
CA GLN A 666 -6.54 26.04 -24.92
C GLN A 666 -7.90 25.49 -24.46
N SER A 667 -8.33 24.36 -25.03
CA SER A 667 -9.54 23.65 -24.57
C SER A 667 -9.35 23.06 -23.17
N ILE A 668 -8.16 22.51 -22.87
CA ILE A 668 -7.82 22.07 -21.51
C ILE A 668 -7.81 23.26 -20.55
N LYS A 669 -7.18 24.39 -20.90
CA LYS A 669 -7.18 25.62 -20.07
C LYS A 669 -8.60 26.07 -19.75
N ASN A 670 -9.47 26.14 -20.75
CA ASN A 670 -10.88 26.48 -20.57
C ASN A 670 -11.59 25.48 -19.65
N PHE A 671 -11.32 24.19 -19.77
CA PHE A 671 -11.87 23.14 -18.91
C PHE A 671 -11.42 23.32 -17.46
N VAL A 672 -10.11 23.50 -17.22
CA VAL A 672 -9.52 23.70 -15.88
C VAL A 672 -10.14 24.93 -15.20
N ILE A 673 -10.24 26.06 -15.91
CA ILE A 673 -10.85 27.28 -15.36
C ILE A 673 -12.32 27.05 -15.04
N LYS A 674 -13.09 26.43 -15.95
CA LYS A 674 -14.52 26.14 -15.68
C LYS A 674 -14.70 25.18 -14.52
N ALA A 675 -13.87 24.15 -14.40
CA ALA A 675 -13.89 23.21 -13.28
C ALA A 675 -13.58 23.92 -11.95
N PHE A 676 -12.57 24.80 -11.93
CA PHE A 676 -12.25 25.61 -10.76
C PHE A 676 -13.42 26.49 -10.32
N ARG A 677 -14.02 27.22 -11.28
CA ARG A 677 -15.04 28.26 -11.03
C ARG A 677 -16.45 27.70 -10.74
N ASN A 678 -16.82 26.59 -11.39
CA ASN A 678 -18.23 26.17 -11.48
C ASN A 678 -18.51 24.78 -10.86
N THR A 679 -17.50 24.14 -10.25
CA THR A 679 -17.66 22.81 -9.65
C THR A 679 -17.00 22.74 -8.28
N GLN A 680 -17.23 21.65 -7.56
CA GLN A 680 -16.59 21.36 -6.28
C GLN A 680 -15.38 20.41 -6.44
N ALA A 681 -14.83 20.30 -7.67
CA ALA A 681 -13.78 19.32 -7.96
C ALA A 681 -12.55 19.59 -7.10
N ALA A 682 -12.02 18.63 -6.34
CA ALA A 682 -10.81 18.85 -5.55
C ALA A 682 -9.55 18.76 -6.42
N GLN A 683 -9.58 17.85 -7.39
CA GLN A 683 -8.48 17.59 -8.31
C GLN A 683 -9.02 17.08 -9.64
N ILE A 684 -8.35 17.44 -10.74
CA ILE A 684 -8.60 16.85 -12.06
C ILE A 684 -7.29 16.43 -12.72
N ALA A 685 -7.35 15.36 -13.52
CA ALA A 685 -6.23 14.89 -14.33
C ALA A 685 -6.68 14.39 -15.70
N PHE A 686 -5.93 14.75 -16.73
CA PHE A 686 -6.13 14.32 -18.11
C PHE A 686 -5.28 13.08 -18.39
N SER A 687 -5.88 12.06 -19.00
CA SER A 687 -5.33 10.71 -19.01
C SER A 687 -5.26 10.17 -20.46
N PRO A 688 -4.21 10.54 -21.21
CA PRO A 688 -3.94 9.98 -22.53
C PRO A 688 -3.35 8.57 -22.44
N GLU A 689 -3.33 7.89 -23.58
CA GLU A 689 -2.78 6.55 -23.75
C GLU A 689 -1.59 6.57 -24.70
N PHE A 690 -0.63 5.68 -24.44
CA PHE A 690 0.61 5.62 -25.20
C PHE A 690 1.02 4.19 -25.49
N THR A 691 1.67 3.99 -26.63
CA THR A 691 2.37 2.78 -27.03
C THR A 691 3.86 3.07 -27.10
N VAL A 692 4.67 2.29 -26.40
CA VAL A 692 6.13 2.43 -26.38
C VAL A 692 6.76 1.27 -27.14
N CYS A 693 7.59 1.59 -28.13
CA CYS A 693 8.33 0.59 -28.89
C CYS A 693 9.70 0.32 -28.27
N ASN A 694 10.01 -0.96 -28.04
CA ASN A 694 11.30 -1.38 -27.52
C ASN A 694 12.42 -1.38 -28.58
N ASP A 695 12.08 -1.47 -29.87
CA ASP A 695 13.06 -1.59 -30.95
C ASP A 695 13.54 -0.23 -31.44
N CYS A 696 12.63 0.66 -31.87
CA CYS A 696 12.99 2.01 -32.33
C CYS A 696 13.08 3.04 -31.19
N ARG A 697 12.72 2.63 -29.97
CA ARG A 697 12.80 3.42 -28.73
C ARG A 697 11.96 4.71 -28.75
N ARG A 698 10.84 4.71 -29.48
CA ARG A 698 9.89 5.82 -29.55
C ARG A 698 8.58 5.55 -28.82
N THR A 699 7.95 6.61 -28.37
CA THR A 699 6.61 6.60 -27.79
C THR A 699 5.63 7.23 -28.76
N ASN A 700 4.55 6.51 -29.04
CA ASN A 700 3.44 6.97 -29.86
C ASN A 700 2.19 7.09 -29.00
N ARG A 701 1.30 8.00 -29.38
CA ARG A 701 0.00 8.20 -28.73
C ARG A 701 -1.01 7.16 -29.22
N GLY A 702 -1.91 6.73 -28.34
CA GLY A 702 -2.85 5.63 -28.57
C GLY A 702 -2.27 4.24 -28.23
N LEU A 703 -3.15 3.25 -28.11
CA LEU A 703 -2.81 1.85 -27.88
C LEU A 703 -2.80 1.08 -29.21
N HIS A 704 -1.61 0.69 -29.66
CA HIS A 704 -1.37 0.04 -30.95
C HIS A 704 -0.74 -1.33 -30.76
N GLU A 705 -1.13 -2.30 -31.60
CA GLU A 705 -0.49 -3.63 -31.64
C GLU A 705 0.89 -3.62 -32.31
N HIS A 706 1.15 -2.62 -33.15
CA HIS A 706 2.41 -2.42 -33.88
C HIS A 706 2.90 -0.98 -33.70
N CYS A 707 4.21 -0.78 -33.69
CA CYS A 707 4.80 0.55 -33.65
C CYS A 707 4.47 1.33 -34.94
N PRO A 708 3.83 2.51 -34.86
CA PRO A 708 3.54 3.34 -36.04
C PRO A 708 4.79 3.80 -36.81
N ASP A 709 5.95 3.93 -36.15
CA ASP A 709 7.18 4.39 -36.79
C ASP A 709 7.93 3.29 -37.56
N CYS A 710 8.00 2.06 -37.01
CA CYS A 710 8.87 0.99 -37.55
C CYS A 710 8.17 -0.35 -37.82
N GLY A 711 6.87 -0.46 -37.54
CA GLY A 711 6.08 -1.68 -37.74
C GLY A 711 6.36 -2.82 -36.75
N SER A 712 7.25 -2.64 -35.77
CA SER A 712 7.58 -3.69 -34.80
C SER A 712 6.39 -4.06 -33.90
N ARG A 713 6.27 -5.36 -33.57
CA ARG A 713 5.34 -5.90 -32.56
C ARG A 713 5.90 -5.84 -31.14
N ASN A 714 7.17 -5.49 -30.97
CA ASN A 714 7.82 -5.39 -29.67
C ASN A 714 7.44 -4.05 -29.01
N VAL A 715 6.16 -3.93 -28.67
CA VAL A 715 5.56 -2.74 -28.07
C VAL A 715 4.87 -3.07 -26.76
N TYR A 716 4.69 -2.07 -25.92
CA TYR A 716 3.82 -2.17 -24.75
C TYR A 716 3.04 -0.88 -24.55
N GLY A 717 1.80 -1.01 -24.08
CA GLY A 717 0.93 0.11 -23.78
C GLY A 717 1.15 0.67 -22.37
N ILE A 718 0.97 1.97 -22.22
CA ILE A 718 1.02 2.72 -20.97
C ILE A 718 -0.17 3.66 -20.92
N THR A 719 -0.89 3.62 -19.81
CA THR A 719 -1.93 4.60 -19.49
C THR A 719 -2.08 4.71 -17.98
N ARG A 720 -2.92 5.63 -17.52
CA ARG A 720 -3.19 5.84 -16.11
C ARG A 720 -4.07 4.72 -15.59
N ILE A 721 -3.57 3.96 -14.62
CA ILE A 721 -4.33 2.84 -14.02
C ILE A 721 -5.40 3.34 -13.06
N VAL A 722 -4.97 4.12 -12.06
CA VAL A 722 -5.84 4.76 -11.07
C VAL A 722 -5.42 6.19 -10.84
N GLY A 723 -4.15 6.44 -10.54
CA GLY A 723 -3.65 7.76 -10.13
C GLY A 723 -2.23 8.06 -10.56
N TYR A 724 -1.66 7.22 -11.43
CA TYR A 724 -0.35 7.34 -12.03
C TYR A 724 -0.30 6.46 -13.29
N PHE A 725 0.68 6.70 -14.17
CA PHE A 725 0.88 5.92 -15.39
C PHE A 725 1.54 4.57 -15.08
N SER A 726 1.03 3.50 -15.67
CA SER A 726 1.56 2.14 -15.48
C SER A 726 1.53 1.36 -16.79
N LYS A 727 2.39 0.33 -16.91
CA LYS A 727 2.41 -0.57 -18.05
C LYS A 727 1.20 -1.50 -18.01
N ILE A 728 0.40 -1.51 -19.06
CA ILE A 728 -0.85 -2.28 -19.13
C ILE A 728 -0.61 -3.79 -18.95
N THR A 729 0.53 -4.30 -19.40
CA THR A 729 0.91 -5.71 -19.26
C THR A 729 1.04 -6.20 -17.81
N THR A 730 1.09 -5.29 -16.84
CA THR A 730 1.18 -5.62 -15.41
C THR A 730 -0.18 -5.59 -14.69
N TRP A 731 -1.26 -5.26 -15.41
CA TRP A 731 -2.55 -5.00 -14.81
C TRP A 731 -3.31 -6.30 -14.52
N ASN A 732 -4.14 -6.26 -13.48
CA ASN A 732 -5.07 -7.35 -13.19
C ASN A 732 -6.25 -7.36 -14.18
N LYS A 733 -6.96 -8.48 -14.28
CA LYS A 733 -8.10 -8.66 -15.18
C LYS A 733 -9.19 -7.59 -15.04
N GLY A 734 -9.53 -7.18 -13.82
CA GLY A 734 -10.54 -6.14 -13.61
C GLY A 734 -10.11 -4.78 -14.17
N LYS A 735 -8.83 -4.43 -14.09
CA LYS A 735 -8.30 -3.20 -14.71
C LYS A 735 -8.18 -3.26 -16.22
N LEU A 736 -7.98 -4.45 -16.78
CA LEU A 736 -8.08 -4.66 -18.23
C LEU A 736 -9.53 -4.50 -18.71
N GLY A 737 -10.49 -5.03 -17.95
CA GLY A 737 -11.93 -4.79 -18.19
C GLY A 737 -12.27 -3.30 -18.13
N GLU A 738 -11.86 -2.61 -17.07
CA GLU A 738 -12.08 -1.16 -16.93
C GLU A 738 -11.44 -0.37 -18.07
N LEU A 739 -10.27 -0.79 -18.58
CA LEU A 739 -9.63 -0.13 -19.72
C LEU A 739 -10.45 -0.26 -21.01
N ARG A 740 -11.14 -1.39 -21.22
CA ARG A 740 -11.99 -1.58 -22.42
C ARG A 740 -13.28 -0.78 -22.36
N ASP A 741 -13.77 -0.52 -21.15
CA ASP A 741 -15.00 0.26 -20.93
C ASP A 741 -14.74 1.79 -20.93
N ARG A 742 -13.48 2.23 -20.85
CA ARG A 742 -13.06 3.63 -20.98
C ARG A 742 -13.00 4.05 -22.44
#